data_AF-A0A1R2BKB9-F1
#
_entry.id   AF-A0A1R2BKB9-F1
#
_cell.length_a   1.000
_cell.length_b   1.000
_cell.length_c   1.000
_cell.angle_alpha   90.00
_cell.angle_beta   90.00
_cell.angle_gamma   90.00
#
_symmetry.space_group_name_H-M   'P 1'
#
loop_
_entity.id
_entity.type
_entity.pdbx_description
1 polymer ?
#
loop_
_entity_poly.entity_id
_entity_poly.type
_entity_poly.pdbx_seq_one_letter_code
_entity_poly.pdbx_strand_id
1 'polypeptide(L)'
;MVVELILLISVALGSGVVEDIDKAYYQNYSYEARNNIGKTQIEEMNKNSIPPNITSGFAIDNNYYLGWKFDTDQITFLFQCNNIQGWCGIDFVKGMSHSEMMIVINNGGQPEVYDYYSTSNSKPTQQVSGCLTLISNQSSVTANGITAYFTRPLKCSDSRFEIFSSGLATPLSWGYLSSNKGFEQHNSKGEGDIVFGTTNATSSWVPSSSNDDDFFNDHGTMMSVMWAGLIQLAIIFVRYFKWWPFAGAIHSILGCVAAIFTLITAYEAFKKDKNPFDALRGEKELNYHSRLAFTLCALSMGQIFLGFFCKYVQVFKKSIRMNSLARICHAVLGWTLPVMAMANVKYGWKLNDDESKMNNYIYPVYGVLTAAIIILEIRYRWGSCIYEKIRSKRVKQSRSESIGSLIDGEKRVRHIDVFKEIVDSKKQWVFCDDMLLDVSLFKFNHPGGFFMFKKIYGQDIGKFINGCSSPDHTRPYYHTESARDMLKHLKIKNMAYASEVFDQISAGESFESMQWSLANRVQIAKSTYCLEFTSPIWQMKAHPPGYEWMGKHFQIKARIGGKVIRRYYSMAAVNLGAWASEVRSRGYSTKEYSIDQDKNYLRFHLKHYNGGLMTTHLTEMPIGTFVTLKGPLGPGLLIDSEIQNDYLVFGAGTGILPFLDIIYAVWCGKLPKVVLHIYCSFRDEESSFAVDLIEATAKRYPTSIKLYSRAGEAGFQLHSEFWRNILPLHGAKMAWICGPPPFNRKIIRILKGEGFKADNIIVI
;
A
#
# COMPACT_ATOMS: atom_id res chain seq x y z
N MET A 1 -2.13 5.03 18.43
CA MET A 1 -1.94 5.44 17.02
C MET A 1 -2.94 4.85 16.03
N VAL A 2 -3.05 3.52 15.80
CA VAL A 2 -4.11 2.97 14.91
C VAL A 2 -5.51 3.15 15.54
N VAL A 3 -5.62 2.88 16.84
CA VAL A 3 -6.85 3.13 17.61
C VAL A 3 -7.16 4.63 17.69
N GLU A 4 -6.14 5.49 17.80
CA GLU A 4 -6.31 6.96 17.77
C GLU A 4 -6.67 7.48 16.39
N LEU A 5 -6.19 6.86 15.31
CA LEU A 5 -6.57 7.20 13.93
C LEU A 5 -8.00 6.72 13.65
N ILE A 6 -8.38 5.53 14.14
CA ILE A 6 -9.76 5.04 14.09
C ILE A 6 -10.67 5.95 14.91
N LEU A 7 -10.27 6.37 16.11
CA LEU A 7 -11.00 7.34 16.94
C LEU A 7 -11.07 8.73 16.27
N LEU A 8 -10.00 9.22 15.66
CA LEU A 8 -10.01 10.46 14.89
C LEU A 8 -10.93 10.37 13.67
N ILE A 9 -10.98 9.20 13.01
CA ILE A 9 -11.89 8.94 11.90
C ILE A 9 -13.32 8.79 12.39
N SER A 10 -13.58 8.15 13.54
CA SER A 10 -14.90 8.07 14.16
C SER A 10 -15.40 9.44 14.63
N VAL A 11 -14.51 10.31 15.11
CA VAL A 11 -14.82 11.69 15.48
C VAL A 11 -15.00 12.58 14.23
N ALA A 12 -14.22 12.36 13.17
CA ALA A 12 -14.33 13.11 11.91
C ALA A 12 -15.50 12.65 11.02
N LEU A 13 -15.94 11.39 11.13
CA LEU A 13 -17.17 10.90 10.51
C LEU A 13 -18.42 11.41 11.22
N GLY A 14 -18.28 11.96 12.43
CA GLY A 14 -19.31 12.68 13.16
C GLY A 14 -20.53 11.84 13.53
N SER A 15 -21.08 12.07 14.73
CA SER A 15 -22.43 11.62 15.09
C SER A 15 -23.50 12.10 14.08
N GLY A 16 -23.21 13.12 13.28
CA GLY A 16 -24.09 13.65 12.23
C GLY A 16 -24.40 12.69 11.09
N VAL A 17 -23.44 11.86 10.62
CA VAL A 17 -23.72 10.94 9.49
C VAL A 17 -24.61 9.76 9.93
N VAL A 18 -24.47 9.32 11.17
CA VAL A 18 -25.33 8.26 11.75
C VAL A 18 -26.69 8.84 12.15
N GLU A 19 -26.74 10.06 12.71
CA GLU A 19 -28.00 10.78 12.96
C GLU A 19 -28.75 11.13 11.68
N ASP A 20 -28.06 11.40 10.56
CA ASP A 20 -28.70 11.68 9.27
C ASP A 20 -29.22 10.40 8.60
N ILE A 21 -28.58 9.23 8.83
CA ILE A 21 -29.10 7.93 8.41
C ILE A 21 -30.33 7.53 9.24
N ASP A 22 -30.31 7.74 10.57
CA ASP A 22 -31.48 7.49 11.43
C ASP A 22 -32.62 8.50 11.18
N LYS A 23 -32.30 9.77 10.89
CA LYS A 23 -33.30 10.76 10.45
C LYS A 23 -33.87 10.45 9.08
N ALA A 24 -33.08 9.92 8.13
CA ALA A 24 -33.59 9.46 6.84
C ALA A 24 -34.53 8.25 7.02
N TYR A 25 -34.23 7.35 7.95
CA TYR A 25 -35.09 6.20 8.25
C TYR A 25 -36.41 6.59 8.94
N TYR A 26 -36.37 7.53 9.91
CA TYR A 26 -37.56 8.05 10.57
C TYR A 26 -38.36 9.04 9.72
N GLN A 27 -37.72 9.82 8.85
CA GLN A 27 -38.41 10.65 7.87
C GLN A 27 -39.19 9.78 6.89
N ASN A 28 -38.64 8.66 6.39
CA ASN A 28 -39.35 7.72 5.52
C ASN A 28 -40.64 7.17 6.15
N TYR A 29 -40.65 6.84 7.44
CA TYR A 29 -41.85 6.38 8.15
C TYR A 29 -42.91 7.49 8.32
N SER A 30 -42.49 8.73 8.56
CA SER A 30 -43.40 9.89 8.62
C SER A 30 -43.86 10.36 7.23
N TYR A 31 -43.10 10.04 6.18
CA TYR A 31 -43.35 10.39 4.79
C TYR A 31 -44.37 9.44 4.15
N GLU A 32 -44.35 8.14 4.47
CA GLU A 32 -45.44 7.22 4.11
C GLU A 32 -46.80 7.66 4.69
N ALA A 33 -46.80 8.21 5.92
CA ALA A 33 -48.00 8.76 6.53
C ALA A 33 -48.49 10.06 5.85
N ARG A 34 -47.57 10.92 5.36
CA ARG A 34 -47.93 12.15 4.60
C ARG A 34 -48.30 11.88 3.14
N ASN A 35 -47.67 10.90 2.49
CA ASN A 35 -48.00 10.47 1.12
C ASN A 35 -49.39 9.81 1.04
N ASN A 36 -49.84 9.14 2.11
CA ASN A 36 -51.20 8.62 2.17
C ASN A 36 -52.25 9.73 2.31
N ILE A 37 -51.94 10.85 2.98
CA ILE A 37 -52.82 12.02 3.10
C ILE A 37 -52.84 12.84 1.79
N GLY A 38 -51.69 13.00 1.12
CA GLY A 38 -51.61 13.66 -0.19
C GLY A 38 -52.30 12.88 -1.31
N LYS A 39 -52.18 11.54 -1.33
CA LYS A 39 -52.95 10.69 -2.25
C LYS A 39 -54.46 10.80 -2.06
N THR A 40 -54.95 10.89 -0.81
CA THR A 40 -56.40 11.03 -0.55
C THR A 40 -56.94 12.39 -0.99
N GLN A 41 -56.18 13.48 -0.84
CA GLN A 41 -56.58 14.81 -1.33
C GLN A 41 -56.56 14.93 -2.86
N ILE A 42 -55.59 14.33 -3.55
CA ILE A 42 -55.54 14.27 -5.01
C ILE A 42 -56.69 13.40 -5.57
N GLU A 43 -57.02 12.28 -4.89
CA GLU A 43 -58.18 11.46 -5.23
C GLU A 43 -59.52 12.18 -4.98
N GLU A 44 -59.63 13.05 -3.96
CA GLU A 44 -60.80 13.89 -3.73
C GLU A 44 -60.92 15.03 -4.75
N MET A 45 -59.82 15.69 -5.14
CA MET A 45 -59.83 16.70 -6.20
C MET A 45 -60.17 16.11 -7.58
N ASN A 46 -59.72 14.89 -7.87
CA ASN A 46 -60.09 14.19 -9.10
C ASN A 46 -61.54 13.64 -9.06
N LYS A 47 -62.18 13.53 -7.88
CA LYS A 47 -63.59 13.15 -7.70
C LYS A 47 -64.56 14.33 -7.77
N ASN A 48 -64.11 15.55 -7.50
CA ASN A 48 -64.93 16.74 -7.67
C ASN A 48 -65.15 17.00 -9.16
N SER A 49 -66.42 17.06 -9.55
CA SER A 49 -66.91 17.14 -10.94
C SER A 49 -66.08 18.06 -11.83
N ILE A 50 -65.50 17.49 -12.90
CA ILE A 50 -64.87 18.25 -13.99
C ILE A 50 -65.80 19.42 -14.35
N PRO A 51 -65.30 20.68 -14.38
CA PRO A 51 -66.13 21.81 -14.75
C PRO A 51 -66.83 21.55 -16.08
N PRO A 52 -68.10 21.96 -16.28
CA PRO A 52 -68.91 21.58 -17.44
C PRO A 52 -68.32 21.97 -18.81
N ASN A 53 -67.34 22.87 -18.83
CA ASN A 53 -66.65 23.35 -20.03
C ASN A 53 -65.31 22.63 -20.33
N ILE A 54 -64.94 21.63 -19.53
CA ILE A 54 -63.71 20.84 -19.65
C ILE A 54 -64.07 19.36 -19.81
N THR A 55 -63.35 18.61 -20.65
CA THR A 55 -63.66 17.19 -20.91
C THR A 55 -62.65 16.24 -20.28
N SER A 56 -61.44 16.73 -20.00
CA SER A 56 -60.35 15.98 -19.39
C SER A 56 -59.54 16.86 -18.44
N GLY A 57 -58.94 16.29 -17.40
CA GLY A 57 -58.03 17.02 -16.52
C GLY A 57 -57.61 16.24 -15.28
N PHE A 58 -56.49 16.65 -14.70
CA PHE A 58 -55.91 16.04 -13.50
C PHE A 58 -55.41 17.12 -12.53
N ALA A 59 -55.49 16.81 -11.23
CA ALA A 59 -54.69 17.50 -10.23
C ALA A 59 -53.21 17.10 -10.43
N ILE A 60 -52.37 18.05 -10.84
CA ILE A 60 -50.92 17.86 -11.03
C ILE A 60 -50.13 18.15 -9.75
N ASP A 61 -50.72 18.92 -8.83
CA ASP A 61 -50.29 19.14 -7.44
C ASP A 61 -51.53 19.36 -6.54
N ASN A 62 -51.35 19.31 -5.22
CA ASN A 62 -52.42 19.61 -4.24
C ASN A 62 -53.07 21.01 -4.44
N ASN A 63 -52.34 21.94 -5.03
CA ASN A 63 -52.80 23.30 -5.29
C ASN A 63 -53.03 23.61 -6.77
N TYR A 64 -52.74 22.68 -7.69
CA TYR A 64 -52.75 22.97 -9.11
C TYR A 64 -53.47 21.87 -9.89
N TYR A 65 -54.62 22.24 -10.47
CA TYR A 65 -55.39 21.42 -11.38
C TYR A 65 -55.24 21.92 -12.83
N LEU A 66 -54.91 20.99 -13.72
CA LEU A 66 -54.79 21.21 -15.15
C LEU A 66 -55.92 20.48 -15.87
N GLY A 67 -56.81 21.25 -16.50
CA GLY A 67 -57.88 20.74 -17.34
C GLY A 67 -57.71 21.14 -18.80
N TRP A 68 -58.29 20.37 -19.71
CA TRP A 68 -58.36 20.71 -21.12
C TRP A 68 -59.59 20.14 -21.83
N LYS A 69 -59.91 20.73 -22.98
CA LYS A 69 -60.94 20.26 -23.92
C LYS A 69 -60.45 20.48 -25.34
N PHE A 70 -60.55 19.45 -26.17
CA PHE A 70 -60.31 19.55 -27.61
C PHE A 70 -61.58 19.99 -28.33
N ASP A 71 -61.47 21.02 -29.16
CA ASP A 71 -62.46 21.40 -30.18
C ASP A 71 -61.91 21.04 -31.58
N THR A 72 -62.57 21.46 -32.67
CA THR A 72 -62.20 21.08 -34.04
C THR A 72 -60.83 21.58 -34.50
N ASP A 73 -60.41 22.76 -34.05
CA ASP A 73 -59.21 23.48 -34.50
C ASP A 73 -58.42 24.14 -33.35
N GLN A 74 -58.91 24.03 -32.11
CA GLN A 74 -58.29 24.58 -30.92
C GLN A 74 -58.40 23.64 -29.72
N ILE A 75 -57.55 23.86 -28.72
CA ILE A 75 -57.63 23.28 -27.39
C ILE A 75 -57.91 24.39 -26.38
N THR A 76 -58.86 24.16 -25.48
CA THR A 76 -59.13 25.04 -24.34
C THR A 76 -58.46 24.45 -23.11
N PHE A 77 -57.65 25.24 -22.41
CA PHE A 77 -57.03 24.88 -21.13
C PHE A 77 -57.76 25.54 -19.96
N LEU A 78 -57.74 24.85 -18.82
CA LEU A 78 -58.12 25.35 -17.51
C LEU A 78 -56.92 25.21 -16.57
N PHE A 79 -56.41 26.33 -16.09
CA PHE A 79 -55.49 26.36 -14.97
C PHE A 79 -56.28 26.78 -13.72
N GLN A 80 -56.46 25.84 -12.81
CA GLN A 80 -57.08 26.11 -11.52
C GLN A 80 -56.02 25.97 -10.43
N CYS A 81 -55.49 27.10 -10.01
CA CYS A 81 -54.34 27.26 -9.11
C CYS A 81 -54.83 27.78 -7.75
N ASN A 82 -55.19 26.86 -6.85
CA ASN A 82 -55.71 27.16 -5.51
C ASN A 82 -54.57 27.64 -4.59
N ASN A 83 -54.82 28.64 -3.73
CA ASN A 83 -53.82 29.23 -2.83
C ASN A 83 -52.56 29.81 -3.53
N ILE A 84 -52.63 30.05 -4.84
CA ILE A 84 -51.53 30.59 -5.65
C ILE A 84 -51.89 32.01 -6.06
N GLN A 85 -51.08 33.00 -5.66
CA GLN A 85 -51.36 34.43 -5.91
C GLN A 85 -50.37 35.10 -6.87
N GLY A 86 -49.26 34.46 -7.23
CA GLY A 86 -48.25 35.02 -8.14
C GLY A 86 -48.47 34.61 -9.59
N TRP A 87 -48.10 33.36 -9.90
CA TRP A 87 -48.25 32.77 -11.23
C TRP A 87 -48.27 31.25 -11.14
N CYS A 88 -48.82 30.59 -12.16
CA CYS A 88 -48.70 29.16 -12.37
C CYS A 88 -48.48 28.86 -13.86
N GLY A 89 -47.67 27.85 -14.17
CA GLY A 89 -47.32 27.53 -15.53
C GLY A 89 -46.91 26.08 -15.73
N ILE A 90 -46.96 25.65 -16.98
CA ILE A 90 -46.51 24.33 -17.43
C ILE A 90 -45.60 24.48 -18.65
N ASP A 91 -44.77 23.47 -18.87
CA ASP A 91 -44.00 23.28 -20.09
C ASP A 91 -44.11 21.82 -20.57
N PHE A 92 -43.42 21.50 -21.65
CA PHE A 92 -43.52 20.17 -22.29
C PHE A 92 -42.21 19.39 -22.32
N VAL A 93 -41.35 19.59 -21.32
CA VAL A 93 -40.12 18.81 -21.10
C VAL A 93 -40.02 18.39 -19.63
N LYS A 94 -39.03 17.55 -19.28
CA LYS A 94 -38.62 17.35 -17.88
C LYS A 94 -37.54 18.38 -17.57
N GLY A 95 -37.82 19.31 -16.65
CA GLY A 95 -37.02 20.52 -16.43
C GLY A 95 -37.60 21.75 -17.15
N MET A 96 -36.84 22.85 -17.21
CA MET A 96 -37.34 24.17 -17.64
C MET A 96 -36.52 24.81 -18.77
N SER A 97 -35.59 24.08 -19.39
CA SER A 97 -34.73 24.62 -20.46
C SER A 97 -35.12 24.07 -21.83
N HIS A 98 -34.89 24.87 -22.87
CA HIS A 98 -35.16 24.53 -24.28
C HIS A 98 -36.61 24.10 -24.54
N SER A 99 -37.57 24.76 -23.88
CA SER A 99 -38.99 24.39 -23.91
C SER A 99 -39.89 25.63 -23.99
N GLU A 100 -41.07 25.43 -24.56
CA GLU A 100 -42.16 26.41 -24.54
C GLU A 100 -42.98 26.26 -23.27
N MET A 101 -43.34 27.39 -22.67
CA MET A 101 -43.99 27.49 -21.38
C MET A 101 -45.27 28.29 -21.51
N MET A 102 -46.38 27.69 -21.08
CA MET A 102 -47.65 28.39 -20.95
C MET A 102 -47.81 28.85 -19.50
N ILE A 103 -47.87 30.15 -19.30
CA ILE A 103 -47.82 30.76 -17.97
C ILE A 103 -49.01 31.69 -17.78
N VAL A 104 -49.66 31.56 -16.63
CA VAL A 104 -50.70 32.48 -16.16
C VAL A 104 -50.14 33.32 -15.02
N ILE A 105 -50.16 34.63 -15.19
CA ILE A 105 -49.64 35.60 -14.21
C ILE A 105 -50.81 36.39 -13.63
N ASN A 106 -50.80 36.61 -12.31
CA ASN A 106 -51.69 37.57 -11.67
C ASN A 106 -51.15 38.99 -11.86
N ASN A 107 -51.82 39.79 -12.68
CA ASN A 107 -51.50 41.20 -12.88
C ASN A 107 -52.57 42.07 -12.20
N GLY A 108 -52.31 42.49 -10.96
CA GLY A 108 -53.19 43.42 -10.24
C GLY A 108 -54.60 42.90 -9.95
N GLY A 109 -54.77 41.58 -9.79
CA GLY A 109 -56.06 40.93 -9.54
C GLY A 109 -56.79 40.47 -10.80
N GLN A 110 -56.14 40.46 -11.96
CA GLN A 110 -56.63 39.87 -13.20
C GLN A 110 -55.63 38.86 -13.75
N PRO A 111 -56.08 37.71 -14.30
CA PRO A 111 -55.18 36.72 -14.87
C PRO A 111 -54.76 37.13 -16.28
N GLU A 112 -53.48 37.02 -16.60
CA GLU A 112 -52.93 37.22 -17.94
C GLU A 112 -52.17 35.97 -18.38
N VAL A 113 -52.31 35.58 -19.65
CA VAL A 113 -51.67 34.36 -20.21
C VAL A 113 -50.52 34.75 -21.14
N TYR A 114 -49.41 34.04 -21.02
CA TYR A 114 -48.21 34.27 -21.81
C TYR A 114 -47.60 32.96 -22.29
N ASP A 115 -47.01 33.01 -23.47
CA ASP A 115 -46.26 31.92 -24.08
C ASP A 115 -44.78 32.30 -24.17
N TYR A 116 -43.95 31.66 -23.36
CA TYR A 116 -42.53 31.94 -23.25
C TYR A 116 -41.70 30.79 -23.80
N TYR A 117 -40.57 31.10 -24.44
CA TYR A 117 -39.55 30.11 -24.73
C TYR A 117 -38.38 30.28 -23.79
N SER A 118 -38.07 29.19 -23.09
CA SER A 118 -36.93 29.14 -22.19
C SER A 118 -35.72 28.50 -22.86
N THR A 119 -34.57 29.14 -22.77
CA THR A 119 -33.28 28.60 -23.26
C THR A 119 -32.40 28.05 -22.14
N SER A 120 -32.78 28.23 -20.87
CA SER A 120 -31.99 27.82 -19.69
C SER A 120 -32.89 27.70 -18.46
N ASN A 121 -32.34 27.35 -17.29
CA ASN A 121 -33.12 27.25 -16.05
C ASN A 121 -33.42 28.62 -15.39
N SER A 122 -33.19 29.74 -16.08
CA SER A 122 -33.51 31.08 -15.59
C SER A 122 -34.85 31.60 -16.10
N LYS A 123 -35.41 32.63 -15.46
CA LYS A 123 -36.64 33.30 -15.90
C LYS A 123 -36.61 33.60 -17.41
N PRO A 124 -37.59 33.12 -18.20
CA PRO A 124 -37.60 33.37 -19.63
C PRO A 124 -37.88 34.84 -19.93
N THR A 125 -37.16 35.39 -20.92
CA THR A 125 -37.32 36.77 -21.38
C THR A 125 -37.94 36.86 -22.77
N GLN A 126 -38.01 35.75 -23.51
CA GLN A 126 -38.49 35.69 -24.88
C GLN A 126 -39.92 35.16 -24.91
N GLN A 127 -40.88 36.04 -25.20
CA GLN A 127 -42.24 35.63 -25.58
C GLN A 127 -42.20 35.18 -27.05
N VAL A 128 -42.72 34.00 -27.35
CA VAL A 128 -42.56 33.38 -28.68
C VAL A 128 -43.85 33.34 -29.51
N SER A 129 -45.00 33.50 -28.88
CA SER A 129 -46.28 33.30 -29.55
C SER A 129 -47.40 34.18 -28.96
N GLY A 130 -48.32 34.61 -29.82
CA GLY A 130 -49.59 35.24 -29.48
C GLY A 130 -50.78 34.29 -29.57
N CYS A 131 -50.54 32.98 -29.62
CA CYS A 131 -51.57 31.96 -29.86
C CYS A 131 -52.42 31.64 -28.62
N LEU A 132 -52.08 32.16 -27.44
CA LEU A 132 -52.89 31.99 -26.24
C LEU A 132 -53.91 33.13 -26.14
N THR A 133 -55.19 32.79 -26.11
CA THR A 133 -56.29 33.76 -25.93
C THR A 133 -57.01 33.50 -24.62
N LEU A 134 -56.96 34.46 -23.69
CA LEU A 134 -57.68 34.37 -22.41
C LEU A 134 -59.20 34.48 -22.63
N ILE A 135 -59.95 33.59 -22.00
CA ILE A 135 -61.41 33.67 -21.88
C ILE A 135 -61.72 34.45 -20.59
N SER A 136 -61.70 35.78 -20.70
CA SER A 136 -61.76 36.70 -19.54
C SER A 136 -63.04 36.57 -18.72
N ASN A 137 -64.19 36.28 -19.33
CA ASN A 137 -65.46 36.11 -18.62
C ASN A 137 -65.56 34.82 -17.78
N GLN A 138 -64.63 33.88 -17.95
CA GLN A 138 -64.55 32.65 -17.16
C GLN A 138 -63.31 32.63 -16.24
N SER A 139 -62.40 33.60 -16.41
CA SER A 139 -61.14 33.67 -15.67
C SER A 139 -61.24 34.69 -14.54
N SER A 140 -60.64 34.38 -13.38
CA SER A 140 -60.65 35.27 -12.23
C SER A 140 -59.42 35.05 -11.34
N VAL A 141 -59.01 36.11 -10.65
CA VAL A 141 -58.10 36.02 -9.50
C VAL A 141 -58.92 36.38 -8.27
N THR A 142 -58.91 35.50 -7.27
CA THR A 142 -59.59 35.69 -6.00
C THR A 142 -58.62 35.47 -4.84
N ALA A 143 -59.03 35.74 -3.61
CA ALA A 143 -58.24 35.38 -2.42
C ALA A 143 -57.91 33.87 -2.36
N ASN A 144 -58.71 33.03 -3.01
CA ASN A 144 -58.54 31.58 -3.04
C ASN A 144 -57.60 31.09 -4.14
N GLY A 145 -57.13 31.96 -5.04
CA GLY A 145 -56.16 31.62 -6.09
C GLY A 145 -56.51 32.14 -7.48
N ILE A 146 -55.84 31.59 -8.49
CA ILE A 146 -56.01 31.93 -9.91
C ILE A 146 -56.84 30.85 -10.60
N THR A 147 -57.90 31.25 -11.31
CA THR A 147 -58.62 30.38 -12.25
C THR A 147 -58.52 31.03 -13.63
N ALA A 148 -57.89 30.36 -14.58
CA ALA A 148 -57.71 30.88 -15.94
C ALA A 148 -58.15 29.87 -16.99
N TYR A 149 -59.09 30.30 -17.83
CA TYR A 149 -59.50 29.62 -19.04
C TYR A 149 -58.86 30.32 -20.23
N PHE A 150 -58.21 29.57 -21.11
CA PHE A 150 -57.61 30.14 -22.31
C PHE A 150 -57.57 29.12 -23.45
N THR A 151 -57.62 29.61 -24.69
CA THR A 151 -57.56 28.76 -25.88
C THR A 151 -56.21 28.85 -26.56
N ARG A 152 -55.83 27.76 -27.24
CA ARG A 152 -54.67 27.67 -28.13
C ARG A 152 -55.08 26.94 -29.40
N PRO A 153 -54.82 27.46 -30.60
CA PRO A 153 -54.98 26.69 -31.84
C PRO A 153 -54.18 25.37 -31.79
N LEU A 154 -54.73 24.28 -32.35
CA LEU A 154 -54.02 22.99 -32.40
C LEU A 154 -52.70 23.10 -33.17
N LYS A 155 -52.68 23.96 -34.20
CA LYS A 155 -51.49 24.37 -34.94
C LYS A 155 -51.29 25.88 -34.81
N CYS A 156 -50.21 26.29 -34.17
CA CYS A 156 -49.81 27.69 -34.02
C CYS A 156 -48.61 27.97 -34.95
N SER A 157 -48.62 29.11 -35.68
CA SER A 157 -47.62 29.44 -36.71
C SER A 157 -46.20 29.66 -36.16
N ASP A 158 -46.10 30.13 -34.92
CA ASP A 158 -44.84 30.53 -34.27
C ASP A 158 -44.48 29.67 -33.04
N SER A 159 -45.24 28.58 -32.83
CA SER A 159 -44.97 27.58 -31.79
C SER A 159 -43.86 26.64 -32.24
N ARG A 160 -42.84 26.49 -31.40
CA ARG A 160 -41.77 25.50 -31.48
C ARG A 160 -42.18 24.14 -30.93
N PHE A 161 -43.26 24.10 -30.14
CA PHE A 161 -43.94 22.88 -29.76
C PHE A 161 -44.82 22.38 -30.91
N GLU A 162 -44.78 21.07 -31.17
CA GLU A 162 -45.50 20.43 -32.27
C GLU A 162 -47.04 20.57 -32.16
N ILE A 163 -47.73 20.13 -33.22
CA ILE A 163 -49.20 20.17 -33.33
C ILE A 163 -49.82 19.44 -32.13
N PHE A 164 -50.67 20.14 -31.38
CA PHE A 164 -51.49 19.50 -30.36
C PHE A 164 -52.49 18.58 -31.04
N SER A 165 -52.48 17.31 -30.66
CA SER A 165 -53.42 16.31 -31.15
C SER A 165 -53.96 15.48 -30.00
N SER A 166 -55.19 14.99 -30.16
CA SER A 166 -55.76 14.05 -29.19
C SER A 166 -54.87 12.80 -29.11
N GLY A 167 -54.47 12.43 -27.90
CA GLY A 167 -53.57 11.31 -27.61
C GLY A 167 -52.10 11.69 -27.57
N LEU A 168 -51.74 12.98 -27.65
CA LEU A 168 -50.36 13.45 -27.51
C LEU A 168 -49.81 13.04 -26.14
N ALA A 169 -48.76 12.21 -26.15
CA ALA A 169 -47.99 11.81 -24.98
C ALA A 169 -46.69 12.62 -24.93
N THR A 170 -46.50 13.40 -23.86
CA THR A 170 -45.35 14.29 -23.71
C THR A 170 -44.92 14.35 -22.24
N PRO A 171 -43.62 14.54 -21.94
CA PRO A 171 -43.23 15.00 -20.63
C PRO A 171 -43.83 16.38 -20.35
N LEU A 172 -44.09 16.69 -19.08
CA LEU A 172 -44.60 17.98 -18.63
C LEU A 172 -43.96 18.35 -17.30
N SER A 173 -43.39 19.56 -17.22
CA SER A 173 -43.02 20.19 -15.96
C SER A 173 -44.02 21.29 -15.61
N TRP A 174 -44.17 21.55 -14.32
CA TRP A 174 -45.02 22.60 -13.80
C TRP A 174 -44.32 23.38 -12.70
N GLY A 175 -44.71 24.64 -12.54
CA GLY A 175 -44.20 25.50 -11.48
C GLY A 175 -45.21 26.57 -11.11
N TYR A 176 -45.15 27.02 -9.85
CA TYR A 176 -45.95 28.15 -9.39
C TYR A 176 -45.27 28.96 -8.30
N LEU A 177 -45.72 30.20 -8.14
CA LEU A 177 -45.35 31.07 -7.04
C LEU A 177 -46.58 31.43 -6.20
N SER A 178 -46.60 30.98 -4.94
CA SER A 178 -47.75 31.24 -4.06
C SER A 178 -47.90 32.72 -3.67
N SER A 179 -46.82 33.50 -3.63
CA SER A 179 -46.85 34.93 -3.26
C SER A 179 -47.15 35.85 -4.45
N ASN A 180 -47.85 36.96 -4.21
CA ASN A 180 -48.21 37.96 -5.24
C ASN A 180 -47.03 38.86 -5.69
N LYS A 181 -45.88 38.28 -6.02
CA LYS A 181 -44.66 39.00 -6.45
C LYS A 181 -44.46 38.98 -7.97
N GLY A 182 -45.54 38.89 -8.74
CA GLY A 182 -45.47 38.78 -10.21
C GLY A 182 -44.64 37.57 -10.67
N PHE A 183 -44.03 37.66 -11.85
CA PHE A 183 -43.30 36.56 -12.48
C PHE A 183 -41.85 36.46 -11.95
N GLU A 184 -41.70 35.86 -10.77
CA GLU A 184 -40.43 35.54 -10.09
C GLU A 184 -40.18 34.02 -9.98
N GLN A 185 -39.07 33.61 -9.35
CA GLN A 185 -38.72 32.21 -9.13
C GLN A 185 -39.86 31.47 -8.40
N HIS A 186 -40.29 30.33 -8.94
CA HIS A 186 -41.33 29.48 -8.33
C HIS A 186 -40.88 28.98 -6.95
N ASN A 187 -41.83 28.82 -6.02
CA ASN A 187 -41.58 28.20 -4.72
C ASN A 187 -42.00 26.72 -4.68
N SER A 188 -42.74 26.26 -5.70
CA SER A 188 -43.13 24.87 -5.89
C SER A 188 -42.99 24.49 -7.36
N LYS A 189 -42.55 23.27 -7.62
CA LYS A 189 -42.37 22.70 -8.95
C LYS A 189 -42.55 21.19 -8.93
N GLY A 190 -42.81 20.62 -10.09
CA GLY A 190 -42.81 19.18 -10.30
C GLY A 190 -42.77 18.83 -11.78
N GLU A 191 -42.63 17.55 -12.07
CA GLU A 191 -42.57 17.04 -13.44
C GLU A 191 -43.20 15.65 -13.51
N GLY A 192 -43.55 15.22 -14.72
CA GLY A 192 -44.15 13.91 -14.97
C GLY A 192 -44.39 13.66 -16.45
N ASP A 193 -45.04 12.55 -16.74
CA ASP A 193 -45.44 12.17 -18.09
C ASP A 193 -46.97 12.34 -18.21
N ILE A 194 -47.43 13.10 -19.21
CA ILE A 194 -48.84 13.40 -19.46
C ILE A 194 -49.30 12.88 -20.83
N VAL A 195 -50.55 12.41 -20.90
CA VAL A 195 -51.25 12.09 -22.17
C VAL A 195 -52.50 12.95 -22.28
N PHE A 196 -52.56 13.79 -23.32
CA PHE A 196 -53.69 14.69 -23.60
C PHE A 196 -54.79 13.97 -24.40
N GLY A 197 -55.72 13.30 -23.73
CA GLY A 197 -56.89 12.65 -24.36
C GLY A 197 -58.12 13.55 -24.45
N THR A 198 -59.08 13.18 -25.30
CA THR A 198 -60.41 13.83 -25.42
C THR A 198 -61.32 13.60 -24.22
N THR A 199 -61.04 12.55 -23.43
CA THR A 199 -61.76 12.22 -22.19
C THR A 199 -60.76 11.84 -21.09
N ASN A 200 -61.16 11.87 -19.82
CA ASN A 200 -60.33 11.35 -18.73
C ASN A 200 -59.93 9.88 -18.90
N ALA A 201 -60.74 9.05 -19.56
CA ALA A 201 -60.43 7.64 -19.81
C ALA A 201 -59.30 7.44 -20.85
N THR A 202 -59.10 8.44 -21.72
CA THR A 202 -58.05 8.44 -22.75
C THR A 202 -56.86 9.34 -22.39
N SER A 203 -56.86 9.87 -21.16
CA SER A 203 -55.82 10.76 -20.64
C SER A 203 -55.08 10.09 -19.48
N SER A 204 -53.83 10.48 -19.23
CA SER A 204 -53.09 10.03 -18.04
C SER A 204 -52.13 11.11 -17.54
N TRP A 205 -51.90 11.11 -16.23
CA TRP A 205 -50.85 11.88 -15.58
C TRP A 205 -50.08 10.95 -14.65
N VAL A 206 -48.77 10.83 -14.88
CA VAL A 206 -47.87 10.04 -14.05
C VAL A 206 -46.78 10.98 -13.52
N PRO A 207 -46.86 11.45 -12.26
CA PRO A 207 -45.82 12.31 -11.71
C PRO A 207 -44.49 11.55 -11.62
N SER A 208 -43.38 12.19 -11.98
CA SER A 208 -42.03 11.70 -11.71
C SER A 208 -41.87 11.57 -10.18
N SER A 209 -41.45 10.40 -9.69
CA SER A 209 -41.31 10.17 -8.25
C SER A 209 -40.08 10.87 -7.68
N SER A 210 -40.17 11.42 -6.46
CA SER A 210 -39.03 11.93 -5.66
C SER A 210 -37.89 10.92 -5.49
N ASN A 211 -38.17 9.62 -5.68
CA ASN A 211 -37.21 8.51 -5.58
C ASN A 211 -36.07 8.56 -6.62
N ASP A 212 -36.22 9.31 -7.72
CA ASP A 212 -35.17 9.43 -8.73
C ASP A 212 -34.12 10.48 -8.35
N ASP A 213 -34.54 11.63 -7.81
CA ASP A 213 -33.64 12.64 -7.24
C ASP A 213 -32.90 12.11 -5.99
N ASP A 214 -33.59 11.37 -5.14
CA ASP A 214 -32.99 10.72 -3.96
C ASP A 214 -31.87 9.74 -4.38
N PHE A 215 -32.09 8.97 -5.45
CA PHE A 215 -31.08 8.04 -5.96
C PHE A 215 -29.79 8.73 -6.43
N PHE A 216 -29.88 9.85 -7.17
CA PHE A 216 -28.69 10.53 -7.68
C PHE A 216 -27.88 11.20 -6.55
N ASN A 217 -28.55 11.68 -5.52
CA ASN A 217 -27.91 12.20 -4.30
C ASN A 217 -27.24 11.07 -3.49
N ASP A 218 -27.90 9.91 -3.36
CA ASP A 218 -27.33 8.72 -2.72
C ASP A 218 -26.12 8.18 -3.50
N HIS A 219 -26.21 8.12 -4.83
CA HIS A 219 -25.11 7.76 -5.72
C HIS A 219 -23.90 8.68 -5.49
N GLY A 220 -24.12 10.00 -5.50
CA GLY A 220 -23.06 10.99 -5.27
C GLY A 220 -22.39 10.83 -3.90
N THR A 221 -23.19 10.62 -2.86
CA THR A 221 -22.72 10.41 -1.49
C THR A 221 -21.89 9.14 -1.38
N MET A 222 -22.41 8.03 -1.91
CA MET A 222 -21.73 6.74 -1.86
C MET A 222 -20.42 6.75 -2.65
N MET A 223 -20.38 7.35 -3.84
CA MET A 223 -19.14 7.48 -4.62
C MET A 223 -18.10 8.33 -3.90
N SER A 224 -18.53 9.37 -3.19
CA SER A 224 -17.64 10.21 -2.39
C SER A 224 -17.03 9.40 -1.24
N VAL A 225 -17.81 8.63 -0.49
CA VAL A 225 -17.31 7.79 0.61
C VAL A 225 -16.32 6.73 0.11
N MET A 226 -16.64 6.05 -1.00
CA MET A 226 -15.79 4.98 -1.54
C MET A 226 -14.45 5.53 -2.03
N TRP A 227 -14.43 6.61 -2.83
CA TRP A 227 -13.23 7.07 -3.51
C TRP A 227 -12.43 8.12 -2.73
N ALA A 228 -13.10 9.02 -1.99
CA ALA A 228 -12.43 10.01 -1.16
C ALA A 228 -12.00 9.44 0.21
N GLY A 229 -12.72 8.44 0.73
CA GLY A 229 -12.44 7.81 2.02
C GLY A 229 -11.80 6.43 1.90
N LEU A 230 -12.61 5.45 1.49
CA LEU A 230 -12.30 4.03 1.65
C LEU A 230 -11.09 3.56 0.82
N ILE A 231 -10.95 4.04 -0.41
CA ILE A 231 -9.78 3.78 -1.27
C ILE A 231 -8.51 4.42 -0.69
N GLN A 232 -8.59 5.62 -0.10
CA GLN A 232 -7.42 6.26 0.54
C GLN A 232 -6.92 5.42 1.72
N LEU A 233 -7.84 4.91 2.55
CA LEU A 233 -7.51 3.99 3.64
C LEU A 233 -6.85 2.71 3.10
N ALA A 234 -7.39 2.12 2.04
CA ALA A 234 -6.81 0.94 1.40
C ALA A 234 -5.34 1.17 0.97
N ILE A 235 -5.02 2.35 0.46
CA ILE A 235 -3.65 2.73 0.05
C ILE A 235 -2.74 2.92 1.27
N ILE A 236 -3.23 3.59 2.32
CA ILE A 236 -2.48 3.84 3.57
C ILE A 236 -2.02 2.51 4.19
N PHE A 237 -2.90 1.53 4.31
CA PHE A 237 -2.58 0.22 4.90
C PHE A 237 -1.46 -0.50 4.16
N VAL A 238 -1.57 -0.66 2.83
CA VAL A 238 -0.58 -1.42 2.05
C VAL A 238 0.77 -0.70 1.92
N ARG A 239 0.79 0.64 2.05
CA ARG A 239 2.01 1.45 1.94
C ARG A 239 2.78 1.54 3.27
N TYR A 240 2.10 1.90 4.36
CA TYR A 240 2.77 2.24 5.62
C TYR A 240 2.73 1.12 6.67
N PHE A 241 1.75 0.21 6.57
CA PHE A 241 1.55 -0.88 7.53
C PHE A 241 1.90 -2.24 6.95
N LYS A 242 2.79 -2.28 5.95
CA LYS A 242 3.15 -3.50 5.22
C LYS A 242 3.75 -4.63 6.07
N TRP A 243 4.33 -4.30 7.22
CA TRP A 243 4.78 -5.27 8.22
C TRP A 243 3.62 -6.05 8.84
N TRP A 244 2.44 -5.43 8.92
CA TRP A 244 1.26 -6.04 9.52
C TRP A 244 0.71 -7.10 8.56
N PRO A 245 0.49 -8.35 9.02
CA PRO A 245 0.04 -9.45 8.17
C PRO A 245 -1.24 -9.15 7.38
N PHE A 246 -2.17 -8.42 7.98
CA PHE A 246 -3.49 -8.16 7.39
C PHE A 246 -3.52 -6.97 6.42
N ALA A 247 -2.43 -6.19 6.30
CA ALA A 247 -2.43 -4.98 5.47
C ALA A 247 -2.79 -5.25 4.00
N GLY A 248 -2.27 -6.33 3.42
CA GLY A 248 -2.64 -6.75 2.07
C GLY A 248 -4.08 -7.20 1.94
N ALA A 249 -4.61 -7.92 2.94
CA ALA A 249 -6.00 -8.38 2.94
C ALA A 249 -6.98 -7.21 3.09
N ILE A 250 -6.72 -6.29 4.01
CA ILE A 250 -7.52 -5.07 4.19
C ILE A 250 -7.52 -4.23 2.92
N HIS A 251 -6.36 -4.04 2.29
CA HIS A 251 -6.27 -3.36 1.01
C HIS A 251 -7.17 -4.01 -0.06
N SER A 252 -7.12 -5.34 -0.18
CA SER A 252 -7.96 -6.08 -1.12
C SER A 252 -9.45 -5.99 -0.79
N ILE A 253 -9.83 -6.15 0.48
CA ILE A 253 -11.24 -6.09 0.91
C ILE A 253 -11.81 -4.69 0.63
N LEU A 254 -11.12 -3.65 1.10
CA LEU A 254 -11.57 -2.27 0.90
C LEU A 254 -11.64 -1.92 -0.60
N GLY A 255 -10.62 -2.30 -1.38
CA GLY A 255 -10.63 -2.09 -2.83
C GLY A 255 -11.79 -2.82 -3.54
N CYS A 256 -12.07 -4.07 -3.16
CA CYS A 256 -13.18 -4.83 -3.72
C CYS A 256 -14.54 -4.23 -3.33
N VAL A 257 -14.74 -3.82 -2.08
CA VAL A 257 -15.97 -3.17 -1.62
C VAL A 257 -16.22 -1.91 -2.43
N ALA A 258 -15.24 -1.01 -2.53
CA ALA A 258 -15.36 0.21 -3.33
C ALA A 258 -15.72 -0.09 -4.79
N ALA A 259 -15.09 -1.09 -5.41
CA ALA A 259 -15.36 -1.46 -6.79
C ALA A 259 -16.75 -2.08 -6.99
N ILE A 260 -17.20 -2.97 -6.09
CA ILE A 260 -18.54 -3.58 -6.16
C ILE A 260 -19.61 -2.51 -6.08
N PHE A 261 -19.53 -1.62 -5.08
CA PHE A 261 -20.49 -0.53 -4.93
C PHE A 261 -20.45 0.43 -6.12
N THR A 262 -19.26 0.74 -6.65
CA THR A 262 -19.13 1.54 -7.89
C THR A 262 -19.84 0.89 -9.07
N LEU A 263 -19.73 -0.43 -9.25
CA LEU A 263 -20.39 -1.16 -10.34
C LEU A 263 -21.91 -1.22 -10.16
N ILE A 264 -22.39 -1.45 -8.94
CA ILE A 264 -23.84 -1.52 -8.64
C ILE A 264 -24.50 -0.19 -8.97
N THR A 265 -23.99 0.92 -8.43
CA THR A 265 -24.65 2.21 -8.65
C THR A 265 -24.40 2.79 -10.02
N ALA A 266 -23.30 2.41 -10.71
CA ALA A 266 -23.15 2.71 -12.12
C ALA A 266 -24.19 1.97 -12.98
N TYR A 267 -24.48 0.71 -12.66
CA TYR A 267 -25.51 -0.07 -13.36
C TYR A 267 -26.92 0.49 -13.11
N GLU A 268 -27.24 0.86 -11.86
CA GLU A 268 -28.54 1.45 -11.53
C GLU A 268 -28.72 2.82 -12.20
N ALA A 269 -27.67 3.67 -12.20
CA ALA A 269 -27.71 4.94 -12.91
C ALA A 269 -27.91 4.74 -14.42
N PHE A 270 -27.23 3.75 -15.01
CA PHE A 270 -27.41 3.39 -16.42
C PHE A 270 -28.83 2.91 -16.75
N LYS A 271 -29.50 2.20 -15.83
CA LYS A 271 -30.87 1.71 -16.04
C LYS A 271 -31.91 2.82 -15.95
N LYS A 272 -31.70 3.81 -15.08
CA LYS A 272 -32.62 4.94 -14.88
C LYS A 272 -32.55 5.96 -16.03
N ASP A 273 -31.41 6.09 -16.68
CA ASP A 273 -31.23 6.94 -17.85
C ASP A 273 -31.82 6.26 -19.11
N LYS A 274 -33.04 6.64 -19.52
CA LYS A 274 -33.83 5.93 -20.56
C LYS A 274 -33.23 6.03 -21.98
N ASN A 275 -32.22 6.86 -22.23
CA ASN A 275 -31.37 6.77 -23.41
C ASN A 275 -29.96 7.31 -23.08
N PRO A 276 -29.03 6.47 -22.60
CA PRO A 276 -27.68 6.89 -22.21
C PRO A 276 -26.85 7.40 -23.40
N PHE A 277 -27.36 7.24 -24.63
CA PHE A 277 -26.76 7.73 -25.87
C PHE A 277 -27.45 8.97 -26.47
N ASP A 278 -28.71 9.29 -26.11
CA ASP A 278 -29.40 10.52 -26.58
C ASP A 278 -29.19 11.69 -25.61
N ALA A 279 -29.07 11.43 -24.31
CA ALA A 279 -28.62 12.42 -23.32
C ALA A 279 -27.22 12.97 -23.62
N LEU A 280 -26.45 12.30 -24.50
CA LEU A 280 -25.13 12.74 -24.98
C LEU A 280 -25.18 14.00 -25.86
N ARG A 281 -26.35 14.49 -26.29
CA ARG A 281 -26.45 15.60 -27.25
C ARG A 281 -26.66 16.99 -26.64
N GLY A 282 -26.98 17.12 -25.34
CA GLY A 282 -27.36 18.41 -24.73
C GLY A 282 -26.35 19.05 -23.77
N GLU A 283 -25.85 18.31 -22.78
CA GLU A 283 -25.07 18.90 -21.67
C GLU A 283 -23.64 18.39 -21.59
N LYS A 284 -22.67 19.32 -21.56
CA LYS A 284 -21.23 18.98 -21.52
C LYS A 284 -20.84 18.24 -20.24
N GLU A 285 -21.37 18.64 -19.10
CA GLU A 285 -21.01 18.07 -17.79
C GLU A 285 -21.50 16.63 -17.63
N LEU A 286 -22.73 16.33 -18.09
CA LEU A 286 -23.29 14.98 -18.10
C LEU A 286 -22.48 14.03 -18.99
N ASN A 287 -22.01 14.54 -20.14
CA ASN A 287 -21.11 13.84 -21.04
C ASN A 287 -19.75 13.53 -20.40
N TYR A 288 -19.17 14.46 -19.62
CA TYR A 288 -17.89 14.24 -18.95
C TYR A 288 -18.01 13.23 -17.80
N HIS A 289 -19.06 13.36 -16.97
CA HIS A 289 -19.28 12.46 -15.84
C HIS A 289 -19.53 11.01 -16.30
N SER A 290 -20.44 10.78 -17.24
CA SER A 290 -20.77 9.44 -17.74
C SER A 290 -19.57 8.73 -18.40
N ARG A 291 -18.84 9.42 -19.31
CA ARG A 291 -17.68 8.84 -20.00
C ARG A 291 -16.53 8.50 -19.05
N LEU A 292 -16.28 9.40 -18.09
CA LEU A 292 -15.24 9.18 -17.08
C LEU A 292 -15.66 8.04 -16.14
N ALA A 293 -16.94 7.94 -15.77
CA ALA A 293 -17.49 6.85 -14.96
C ALA A 293 -17.34 5.47 -15.63
N PHE A 294 -17.69 5.33 -16.92
CA PHE A 294 -17.49 4.06 -17.64
C PHE A 294 -16.02 3.66 -17.74
N THR A 295 -15.15 4.64 -18.00
CA THR A 295 -13.70 4.43 -18.03
C THR A 295 -13.19 3.97 -16.66
N LEU A 296 -13.64 4.61 -15.58
CA LEU A 296 -13.33 4.24 -14.20
C LEU A 296 -13.81 2.82 -13.86
N CYS A 297 -15.00 2.43 -14.28
CA CYS A 297 -15.53 1.08 -14.07
C CYS A 297 -14.63 0.03 -14.73
N ALA A 298 -14.29 0.22 -16.01
CA ALA A 298 -13.41 -0.68 -16.76
C ALA A 298 -12.01 -0.78 -16.14
N LEU A 299 -11.41 0.35 -15.78
CA LEU A 299 -10.09 0.40 -15.15
C LEU A 299 -10.11 -0.20 -13.74
N SER A 300 -11.21 -0.05 -12.98
CA SER A 300 -11.36 -0.64 -11.64
C SER A 300 -11.45 -2.17 -11.70
N MET A 301 -12.17 -2.72 -12.68
CA MET A 301 -12.17 -4.17 -12.95
C MET A 301 -10.76 -4.66 -13.31
N GLY A 302 -10.07 -3.92 -14.19
CA GLY A 302 -8.67 -4.19 -14.54
C GLY A 302 -7.75 -4.16 -13.31
N GLN A 303 -7.96 -3.22 -12.38
CA GLN A 303 -7.19 -3.08 -11.15
C GLN A 303 -7.42 -4.24 -10.18
N ILE A 304 -8.66 -4.74 -10.04
CA ILE A 304 -8.98 -5.94 -9.25
C ILE A 304 -8.27 -7.15 -9.83
N PHE A 305 -8.41 -7.38 -11.14
CA PHE A 305 -7.75 -8.48 -11.83
C PHE A 305 -6.24 -8.42 -11.63
N LEU A 306 -5.66 -7.24 -11.81
CA LEU A 306 -4.23 -7.02 -11.64
C LEU A 306 -3.78 -7.23 -10.18
N GLY A 307 -4.63 -6.92 -9.20
CA GLY A 307 -4.42 -7.24 -7.78
C GLY A 307 -4.35 -8.75 -7.53
N PHE A 308 -5.30 -9.51 -8.04
CA PHE A 308 -5.28 -10.98 -7.98
C PHE A 308 -4.06 -11.57 -8.70
N PHE A 309 -3.75 -11.06 -9.90
CA PHE A 309 -2.59 -11.47 -10.67
C PHE A 309 -1.28 -11.17 -9.93
N CYS A 310 -1.14 -9.99 -9.32
CA CYS A 310 0.00 -9.65 -8.46
C CYS A 310 0.17 -10.67 -7.33
N LYS A 311 -0.92 -11.00 -6.63
CA LYS A 311 -0.88 -11.95 -5.53
C LYS A 311 -0.51 -13.35 -6.00
N TYR A 312 -1.08 -13.79 -7.12
CA TYR A 312 -0.75 -15.07 -7.75
C TYR A 312 0.75 -15.15 -8.10
N VAL A 313 1.30 -14.12 -8.76
CA VAL A 313 2.73 -14.07 -9.10
C VAL A 313 3.61 -14.06 -7.85
N GLN A 314 3.25 -13.28 -6.84
CA GLN A 314 4.00 -13.16 -5.58
C GLN A 314 4.06 -14.49 -4.79
N VAL A 315 2.99 -15.29 -4.83
CA VAL A 315 2.88 -16.55 -4.09
C VAL A 315 3.43 -17.73 -4.88
N PHE A 316 3.07 -17.86 -6.16
CA PHE A 316 3.30 -19.10 -6.92
C PHE A 316 4.45 -19.02 -7.93
N LYS A 317 4.88 -17.83 -8.35
CA LYS A 317 5.93 -17.70 -9.37
C LYS A 317 7.28 -17.38 -8.75
N LYS A 318 8.33 -17.99 -9.30
CA LYS A 318 9.75 -17.77 -8.91
C LYS A 318 10.43 -16.67 -9.75
N SER A 319 9.65 -15.72 -10.27
CA SER A 319 10.17 -14.67 -11.17
C SER A 319 10.05 -13.29 -10.52
N ILE A 320 11.20 -12.74 -10.08
CA ILE A 320 11.23 -11.37 -9.54
C ILE A 320 10.84 -10.35 -10.60
N ARG A 321 11.23 -10.54 -11.86
CA ARG A 321 10.90 -9.59 -12.94
C ARG A 321 9.38 -9.49 -13.15
N MET A 322 8.70 -10.63 -13.23
CA MET A 322 7.24 -10.65 -13.37
C MET A 322 6.56 -10.04 -12.14
N ASN A 323 7.03 -10.38 -10.94
CA ASN A 323 6.48 -9.82 -9.70
C ASN A 323 6.66 -8.29 -9.64
N SER A 324 7.84 -7.78 -9.98
CA SER A 324 8.10 -6.35 -10.05
C SER A 324 7.23 -5.66 -11.11
N LEU A 325 7.09 -6.23 -12.30
CA LEU A 325 6.27 -5.66 -13.37
C LEU A 325 4.80 -5.59 -12.97
N ALA A 326 4.22 -6.71 -12.51
CA ALA A 326 2.83 -6.76 -12.07
C ALA A 326 2.54 -5.70 -11.00
N ARG A 327 3.44 -5.57 -10.02
CA ARG A 327 3.34 -4.56 -8.96
C ARG A 327 3.47 -3.12 -9.46
N ILE A 328 4.34 -2.86 -10.44
CA ILE A 328 4.46 -1.53 -11.04
C ILE A 328 3.16 -1.18 -11.75
N CYS A 329 2.64 -2.08 -12.61
CA CYS A 329 1.37 -1.86 -13.29
C CYS A 329 0.23 -1.61 -12.27
N HIS A 330 0.14 -2.44 -11.22
CA HIS A 330 -0.89 -2.30 -10.18
C HIS A 330 -0.77 -1.00 -9.42
N ALA A 331 0.46 -0.58 -9.11
CA ALA A 331 0.70 0.68 -8.41
C ALA A 331 0.37 1.88 -9.30
N VAL A 332 0.80 1.88 -10.56
CA VAL A 332 0.54 2.99 -11.49
C VAL A 332 -0.96 3.17 -11.67
N LEU A 333 -1.69 2.10 -12.02
CA LEU A 333 -3.14 2.16 -12.18
C LEU A 333 -3.86 2.51 -10.86
N GLY A 334 -3.37 1.96 -9.75
CA GLY A 334 -3.91 2.24 -8.41
C GLY A 334 -3.70 3.68 -7.93
N TRP A 335 -2.70 4.41 -8.44
CA TRP A 335 -2.51 5.83 -8.15
C TRP A 335 -3.27 6.75 -9.11
N THR A 336 -3.52 6.31 -10.36
CA THR A 336 -4.29 7.11 -11.33
C THR A 336 -5.79 7.07 -11.06
N LEU A 337 -6.31 5.92 -10.63
CA LEU A 337 -7.75 5.72 -10.38
C LEU A 337 -8.34 6.70 -9.36
N PRO A 338 -7.76 6.92 -8.16
CA PRO A 338 -8.30 7.87 -7.19
C PRO A 338 -8.35 9.30 -7.72
N VAL A 339 -7.35 9.71 -8.51
CA VAL A 339 -7.32 11.07 -9.10
C VAL A 339 -8.46 11.25 -10.11
N MET A 340 -8.66 10.27 -10.99
CA MET A 340 -9.76 10.26 -11.95
C MET A 340 -11.12 10.20 -11.24
N ALA A 341 -11.24 9.39 -10.19
CA ALA A 341 -12.47 9.26 -9.42
C ALA A 341 -12.84 10.57 -8.71
N MET A 342 -11.87 11.29 -8.13
CA MET A 342 -12.12 12.60 -7.54
C MET A 342 -12.60 13.63 -8.57
N ALA A 343 -12.02 13.61 -9.79
CA ALA A 343 -12.52 14.45 -10.88
C ALA A 343 -13.97 14.07 -11.26
N ASN A 344 -14.29 12.77 -11.28
CA ASN A 344 -15.63 12.31 -11.61
C ASN A 344 -16.68 12.67 -10.55
N VAL A 345 -16.33 12.56 -9.26
CA VAL A 345 -17.16 12.97 -8.13
C VAL A 345 -17.47 14.46 -8.20
N LYS A 346 -16.48 15.30 -8.57
CA LYS A 346 -16.70 16.74 -8.78
C LYS A 346 -17.74 17.00 -9.86
N TYR A 347 -17.62 16.34 -11.03
CA TYR A 347 -18.60 16.50 -12.11
C TYR A 347 -19.99 15.99 -11.72
N GLY A 348 -20.07 14.90 -10.95
CA GLY A 348 -21.34 14.35 -10.46
C GLY A 348 -22.10 15.32 -9.55
N TRP A 349 -21.43 15.93 -8.57
CA TRP A 349 -22.08 16.90 -7.68
C TRP A 349 -22.47 18.21 -8.37
N LYS A 350 -21.75 18.60 -9.42
CA LYS A 350 -22.12 19.75 -10.24
C LYS A 350 -23.41 19.54 -11.02
N LEU A 351 -23.72 18.30 -11.41
CA LEU A 351 -24.98 17.95 -12.08
C LEU A 351 -26.20 18.05 -11.14
N ASN A 352 -25.99 17.86 -9.84
CA ASN A 352 -27.05 17.92 -8.83
C ASN A 352 -27.27 19.34 -8.27
N ASP A 353 -26.65 20.38 -8.85
CA ASP A 353 -26.67 21.78 -8.37
C ASP A 353 -26.30 21.96 -6.87
N ASP A 354 -25.60 20.98 -6.28
CA ASP A 354 -25.27 20.94 -4.85
C ASP A 354 -23.75 21.03 -4.63
N GLU A 355 -23.13 22.07 -5.23
CA GLU A 355 -21.70 22.37 -5.01
C GLU A 355 -21.39 22.65 -3.53
N SER A 356 -22.41 22.98 -2.73
CA SER A 356 -22.29 23.25 -1.30
C SER A 356 -21.77 22.04 -0.52
N LYS A 357 -22.27 20.82 -0.82
CA LYS A 357 -21.81 19.58 -0.18
C LYS A 357 -20.35 19.26 -0.50
N MET A 358 -19.93 19.55 -1.73
CA MET A 358 -18.55 19.39 -2.18
C MET A 358 -17.60 20.25 -1.33
N ASN A 359 -17.93 21.53 -1.18
CA ASN A 359 -17.10 22.50 -0.46
C ASN A 359 -17.11 22.29 1.07
N ASN A 360 -18.26 21.96 1.65
CA ASN A 360 -18.42 21.92 3.10
C ASN A 360 -18.02 20.58 3.74
N TYR A 361 -18.10 19.47 3.00
CA TYR A 361 -17.89 18.15 3.60
C TYR A 361 -16.79 17.34 2.89
N ILE A 362 -16.88 17.18 1.57
CA ILE A 362 -16.02 16.23 0.86
C ILE A 362 -14.59 16.77 0.69
N TYR A 363 -14.40 18.04 0.30
CA TYR A 363 -13.06 18.63 0.20
C TYR A 363 -12.32 18.66 1.55
N PRO A 364 -12.94 19.06 2.67
CA PRO A 364 -12.31 18.97 3.99
C PRO A 364 -11.87 17.55 4.36
N VAL A 365 -12.74 16.54 4.21
CA VAL A 365 -12.39 15.13 4.53
C VAL A 365 -11.24 14.64 3.66
N TYR A 366 -11.29 14.90 2.36
CA TYR A 366 -10.21 14.54 1.44
C TYR A 366 -8.89 15.26 1.78
N GLY A 367 -8.99 16.54 2.19
CA GLY A 367 -7.86 17.32 2.67
C GLY A 367 -7.21 16.72 3.92
N VAL A 368 -8.01 16.29 4.90
CA VAL A 368 -7.52 15.61 6.11
C VAL A 368 -6.83 14.29 5.77
N LEU A 369 -7.42 13.45 4.92
CA LEU A 369 -6.81 12.18 4.51
C LEU A 369 -5.52 12.39 3.72
N THR A 370 -5.49 13.39 2.84
CA THR A 370 -4.29 13.77 2.08
C THR A 370 -3.19 14.28 3.02
N ALA A 371 -3.54 15.12 4.00
CA ALA A 371 -2.62 15.58 5.03
C ALA A 371 -2.07 14.41 5.86
N ALA A 372 -2.92 13.44 6.24
CA ALA A 372 -2.49 12.23 6.92
C ALA A 372 -1.51 11.40 6.06
N ILE A 373 -1.78 11.24 4.75
CA ILE A 373 -0.86 10.58 3.81
C ILE A 373 0.47 11.32 3.73
N ILE A 374 0.46 12.66 3.67
CA ILE A 374 1.69 13.47 3.63
C ILE A 374 2.49 13.30 4.92
N ILE A 375 1.85 13.37 6.09
CA ILE A 375 2.51 13.19 7.38
C ILE A 375 3.12 11.78 7.47
N LEU A 376 2.37 10.76 7.06
CA LEU A 376 2.85 9.38 7.03
C LEU A 376 3.99 9.21 6.02
N GLU A 377 3.95 9.86 4.86
CA GLU A 377 5.03 9.82 3.86
C GLU A 377 6.30 10.51 4.37
N ILE A 378 6.17 11.66 5.03
CA ILE A 378 7.28 12.37 5.69
C ILE A 378 7.92 11.46 6.75
N ARG A 379 7.10 10.84 7.60
CA ARG A 379 7.59 9.87 8.59
C ARG A 379 8.22 8.65 7.92
N TYR A 380 7.64 8.13 6.85
CA TYR A 380 8.10 6.94 6.16
C TYR A 380 9.44 7.15 5.43
N ARG A 381 9.65 8.32 4.84
CA ARG A 381 10.89 8.66 4.10
C ARG A 381 11.98 9.27 4.97
N TRP A 382 11.59 10.11 5.92
CA TRP A 382 12.52 10.92 6.70
C TRP A 382 12.45 10.69 8.21
N GLY A 383 11.60 9.78 8.68
CA GLY A 383 11.41 9.51 10.10
C GLY A 383 12.71 9.19 10.82
N SER A 384 13.60 8.39 10.22
CA SER A 384 14.91 8.07 10.79
C SER A 384 15.81 9.31 10.93
N CYS A 385 15.92 10.15 9.89
CA CYS A 385 16.69 11.39 9.93
C CYS A 385 16.14 12.42 10.92
N ILE A 386 14.82 12.58 10.96
CA ILE A 386 14.12 13.52 11.85
C ILE A 386 14.26 13.05 13.29
N TYR A 387 14.02 11.76 13.55
CA TYR A 387 14.10 11.18 14.88
C TYR A 387 15.54 11.17 15.42
N GLU A 388 16.55 10.89 14.59
CA GLU A 388 17.96 11.03 15.00
C GLU A 388 18.34 12.48 15.32
N LYS A 389 17.88 13.48 14.55
CA LYS A 389 18.11 14.91 14.86
C LYS A 389 17.40 15.38 16.14
N ILE A 390 16.18 14.91 16.39
CA ILE A 390 15.43 15.23 17.62
C ILE A 390 16.04 14.52 18.82
N ARG A 391 16.39 13.24 18.67
CA ARG A 391 17.05 12.44 19.73
C ARG A 391 18.43 12.99 20.05
N SER A 392 19.27 13.33 19.07
CA SER A 392 20.58 13.95 19.34
C SER A 392 20.48 15.31 20.04
N LYS A 393 19.42 16.08 19.78
CA LYS A 393 19.13 17.31 20.55
C LYS A 393 18.69 17.01 22.00
N ARG A 394 17.82 16.02 22.22
CA ARG A 394 17.42 15.58 23.58
C ARG A 394 18.55 14.91 24.37
N VAL A 395 19.39 14.10 23.71
CA VAL A 395 20.54 13.42 24.33
C VAL A 395 21.65 14.41 24.69
N LYS A 396 21.79 15.53 23.96
CA LYS A 396 22.65 16.65 24.40
C LYS A 396 22.10 17.37 25.65
N GLN A 397 20.80 17.27 25.92
CA GLN A 397 20.15 17.91 27.08
C GLN A 397 20.01 16.96 28.28
N SER A 398 20.04 15.64 28.05
CA SER A 398 19.86 14.57 29.04
C SER A 398 21.18 13.81 29.31
N ARG A 399 22.30 14.53 29.45
CA ARG A 399 23.61 13.94 29.83
C ARG A 399 23.84 13.94 31.35
N SER A 400 22.75 13.94 32.11
CA SER A 400 22.69 13.63 33.53
C SER A 400 21.55 12.63 33.69
N GLU A 401 21.80 11.51 34.37
CA GLU A 401 20.84 10.45 34.72
C GLU A 401 20.52 9.36 33.66
N SER A 402 21.27 8.27 33.75
CA SER A 402 20.80 6.86 33.86
C SER A 402 19.79 6.25 32.87
N ILE A 403 19.59 6.77 31.65
CA ILE A 403 18.81 6.07 30.60
C ILE A 403 19.65 5.00 29.87
N GLY A 404 20.44 4.23 30.61
CA GLY A 404 21.14 3.03 30.11
C GLY A 404 20.44 1.73 30.52
N SER A 405 19.58 1.76 31.54
CA SER A 405 19.03 0.55 32.17
C SER A 405 17.59 0.21 31.80
N LEU A 406 16.84 1.11 31.14
CA LEU A 406 15.39 0.93 30.93
C LEU A 406 14.99 0.24 29.62
N ILE A 407 15.95 -0.14 28.75
CA ILE A 407 15.70 -0.92 27.52
C ILE A 407 16.30 -2.34 27.63
N ASP A 408 17.15 -2.61 28.63
CA ASP A 408 17.94 -3.84 28.74
C ASP A 408 17.29 -4.95 29.60
N GLY A 409 16.00 -4.79 29.93
CA GLY A 409 15.24 -5.77 30.72
C GLY A 409 14.81 -7.03 29.95
N GLU A 410 14.89 -7.03 28.61
CA GLU A 410 14.63 -8.24 27.81
C GLU A 410 15.86 -9.17 27.84
N LYS A 411 15.72 -10.31 28.52
CA LYS A 411 16.73 -11.39 28.53
C LYS A 411 17.15 -11.76 27.10
N ARG A 412 18.39 -11.44 26.74
CA ARG A 412 18.99 -11.83 25.46
C ARG A 412 19.14 -13.35 25.38
N VAL A 413 18.85 -13.93 24.21
CA VAL A 413 18.87 -15.38 23.98
C VAL A 413 20.07 -15.80 23.14
N ARG A 414 20.59 -17.01 23.39
CA ARG A 414 21.69 -17.59 22.62
C ARG A 414 21.21 -18.06 21.25
N HIS A 415 22.09 -17.98 20.25
CA HIS A 415 21.78 -18.39 18.89
C HIS A 415 21.53 -19.90 18.78
N ILE A 416 22.29 -20.72 19.52
CA ILE A 416 22.17 -22.18 19.48
C ILE A 416 20.83 -22.67 20.05
N ASP A 417 20.35 -22.07 21.13
CA ASP A 417 19.06 -22.43 21.76
C ASP A 417 17.90 -22.08 20.82
N VAL A 418 17.95 -20.90 20.21
CA VAL A 418 16.96 -20.48 19.21
C VAL A 418 17.03 -21.34 17.95
N PHE A 419 18.23 -21.71 17.48
CA PHE A 419 18.37 -22.56 16.29
C PHE A 419 17.76 -23.95 16.52
N LYS A 420 17.98 -24.55 17.70
CA LYS A 420 17.31 -25.80 18.10
C LYS A 420 15.79 -25.65 18.05
N GLU A 421 15.25 -24.58 18.64
CA GLU A 421 13.81 -24.30 18.61
C GLU A 421 13.27 -24.15 17.17
N ILE A 422 14.02 -23.48 16.28
CA ILE A 422 13.66 -23.32 14.86
C ILE A 422 13.55 -24.69 14.17
N VAL A 423 14.52 -25.58 14.38
CA VAL A 423 14.56 -26.90 13.76
C VAL A 423 13.47 -27.81 14.36
N ASP A 424 13.42 -27.93 15.68
CA ASP A 424 12.54 -28.86 16.38
C ASP A 424 11.05 -28.51 16.20
N SER A 425 10.72 -27.21 16.30
CA SER A 425 9.34 -26.72 16.15
C SER A 425 9.01 -26.20 14.75
N LYS A 426 9.92 -26.36 13.77
CA LYS A 426 9.78 -25.88 12.39
C LYS A 426 9.37 -24.41 12.30
N LYS A 427 9.91 -23.56 13.19
CA LYS A 427 9.58 -22.13 13.24
C LYS A 427 10.08 -21.43 11.98
N GLN A 428 9.34 -20.43 11.53
CA GLN A 428 9.69 -19.62 10.37
C GLN A 428 10.38 -18.35 10.81
N TRP A 429 11.46 -18.52 11.58
CA TRP A 429 12.21 -17.42 12.17
C TRP A 429 13.56 -17.23 11.46
N VAL A 430 14.06 -16.00 11.52
CA VAL A 430 15.33 -15.61 10.92
C VAL A 430 16.10 -14.68 11.87
N PHE A 431 17.43 -14.75 11.82
CA PHE A 431 18.29 -13.82 12.55
C PHE A 431 18.51 -12.57 11.69
N CYS A 432 18.61 -11.40 12.30
CA CYS A 432 19.02 -10.18 11.62
C CYS A 432 19.75 -9.27 12.61
N ASP A 433 21.05 -9.09 12.42
CA ASP A 433 21.91 -8.44 13.39
C ASP A 433 21.76 -9.08 14.79
N ASP A 434 21.24 -8.32 15.75
CA ASP A 434 20.98 -8.66 17.14
C ASP A 434 19.51 -9.00 17.40
N MET A 435 18.71 -9.23 16.36
CA MET A 435 17.27 -9.50 16.45
C MET A 435 16.92 -10.91 15.95
N LEU A 436 15.95 -11.52 16.62
CA LEU A 436 15.19 -12.67 16.11
C LEU A 436 13.85 -12.19 15.54
N LEU A 437 13.56 -12.54 14.29
CA LEU A 437 12.37 -12.07 13.57
C LEU A 437 11.40 -13.20 13.23
N ASP A 438 10.10 -12.97 13.41
CA ASP A 438 9.05 -13.83 12.87
C ASP A 438 8.67 -13.40 11.45
N VAL A 439 8.91 -14.26 10.47
CA VAL A 439 8.56 -13.98 9.07
C VAL A 439 7.40 -14.84 8.54
N SER A 440 6.73 -15.57 9.43
CA SER A 440 5.68 -16.54 9.09
C SER A 440 4.53 -15.93 8.32
N LEU A 441 4.06 -14.74 8.71
CA LEU A 441 2.99 -14.04 8.01
C LEU A 441 3.51 -12.94 7.07
N PHE A 442 4.65 -12.32 7.42
CA PHE A 442 5.24 -11.26 6.60
C PHE A 442 5.63 -11.73 5.19
N LYS A 443 5.99 -13.01 5.00
CA LYS A 443 6.31 -13.60 3.69
C LYS A 443 5.22 -13.36 2.62
N PHE A 444 3.96 -13.18 3.02
CA PHE A 444 2.84 -12.90 2.11
C PHE A 444 2.78 -11.44 1.63
N ASN A 445 3.39 -10.52 2.37
CA ASN A 445 3.44 -9.09 2.05
C ASN A 445 4.80 -8.68 1.48
N HIS A 446 5.82 -9.55 1.56
CA HIS A 446 7.17 -9.22 1.12
C HIS A 446 7.25 -8.95 -0.40
N PRO A 447 7.79 -7.78 -0.82
CA PRO A 447 7.78 -7.33 -2.21
C PRO A 447 8.52 -8.25 -3.19
N GLY A 448 9.51 -9.01 -2.73
CA GLY A 448 10.28 -9.93 -3.57
C GLY A 448 9.64 -11.30 -3.78
N GLY A 449 8.50 -11.58 -3.15
CA GLY A 449 7.78 -12.85 -3.31
C GLY A 449 8.07 -13.88 -2.23
N PHE A 450 7.16 -14.83 -2.12
CA PHE A 450 7.12 -15.86 -1.08
C PHE A 450 8.26 -16.88 -1.20
N PHE A 451 8.65 -17.22 -2.43
CA PHE A 451 9.56 -18.34 -2.72
C PHE A 451 10.95 -18.21 -2.08
N MET A 452 11.37 -16.99 -1.72
CA MET A 452 12.66 -16.74 -1.08
C MET A 452 12.71 -17.20 0.39
N PHE A 453 11.57 -17.18 1.10
CA PHE A 453 11.53 -17.42 2.54
C PHE A 453 11.86 -18.86 2.93
N LYS A 454 11.46 -19.82 2.11
CA LYS A 454 11.76 -21.25 2.33
C LYS A 454 13.27 -21.56 2.38
N LYS A 455 14.12 -20.64 1.92
CA LYS A 455 15.57 -20.84 1.83
C LYS A 455 16.36 -20.10 2.91
N ILE A 456 15.71 -19.37 3.83
CA ILE A 456 16.39 -18.46 4.76
C ILE A 456 16.05 -18.69 6.23
N TYR A 457 15.14 -19.61 6.56
CA TYR A 457 14.83 -19.93 7.96
C TYR A 457 16.10 -20.37 8.70
N GLY A 458 16.28 -19.86 9.93
CA GLY A 458 17.48 -20.12 10.74
C GLY A 458 18.76 -19.43 10.25
N GLN A 459 18.73 -18.64 9.16
CA GLN A 459 19.89 -17.89 8.69
C GLN A 459 19.87 -16.44 9.16
N ASP A 460 21.05 -15.83 9.18
CA ASP A 460 21.19 -14.38 9.27
C ASP A 460 20.82 -13.73 7.93
N ILE A 461 19.71 -13.00 7.91
CA ILE A 461 19.21 -12.31 6.72
C ILE A 461 19.88 -10.95 6.50
N GLY A 462 20.70 -10.47 7.43
CA GLY A 462 21.45 -9.24 7.32
C GLY A 462 22.22 -9.15 6.00
N LYS A 463 22.84 -10.27 5.57
CA LYS A 463 23.55 -10.38 4.28
C LYS A 463 22.66 -10.17 3.06
N PHE A 464 21.37 -10.50 3.14
CA PHE A 464 20.41 -10.24 2.07
C PHE A 464 19.89 -8.80 2.13
N ILE A 465 19.61 -8.28 3.32
CA ILE A 465 19.13 -6.91 3.54
C ILE A 465 20.18 -5.88 3.06
N ASN A 466 21.45 -6.13 3.34
CA ASN A 466 22.56 -5.26 2.95
C ASN A 466 23.15 -5.58 1.56
N GLY A 467 22.46 -6.39 0.74
CA GLY A 467 22.85 -6.68 -0.63
C GLY A 467 24.21 -7.36 -0.77
N CYS A 468 24.69 -8.07 0.27
CA CYS A 468 25.91 -8.85 0.21
C CYS A 468 25.69 -10.19 -0.50
N SER A 469 24.48 -10.74 -0.43
CA SER A 469 24.10 -12.02 -1.02
C SER A 469 22.65 -12.02 -1.51
N SER A 470 22.22 -13.11 -2.12
CA SER A 470 20.84 -13.37 -2.51
C SER A 470 20.46 -14.83 -2.23
N PRO A 471 19.22 -15.09 -1.75
CA PRO A 471 18.77 -16.46 -1.47
C PRO A 471 18.47 -17.27 -2.74
N ASP A 472 18.49 -16.63 -3.92
CA ASP A 472 18.22 -17.27 -5.20
C ASP A 472 19.19 -16.80 -6.31
N HIS A 473 18.93 -17.15 -7.57
CA HIS A 473 19.67 -16.70 -8.76
C HIS A 473 19.50 -15.20 -9.08
N THR A 474 18.88 -14.45 -8.19
CA THR A 474 18.58 -13.04 -8.37
C THR A 474 19.78 -12.19 -7.96
N ARG A 475 19.90 -10.99 -8.54
CA ARG A 475 20.96 -10.07 -8.15
C ARG A 475 20.75 -9.65 -6.68
N PRO A 476 21.82 -9.57 -5.86
CA PRO A 476 21.72 -9.02 -4.50
C PRO A 476 21.08 -7.63 -4.52
N TYR A 477 20.21 -7.35 -3.54
CA TYR A 477 19.46 -6.10 -3.46
C TYR A 477 19.75 -5.38 -2.14
N TYR A 478 20.22 -4.14 -2.22
CA TYR A 478 20.44 -3.31 -1.04
C TYR A 478 19.14 -2.64 -0.64
N HIS A 479 18.59 -3.03 0.52
CA HIS A 479 17.31 -2.52 0.99
C HIS A 479 17.44 -1.07 1.52
N THR A 480 16.32 -0.35 1.50
CA THR A 480 16.23 1.03 2.02
C THR A 480 16.21 1.05 3.55
N GLU A 481 16.47 2.21 4.18
CA GLU A 481 16.34 2.35 5.64
C GLU A 481 14.91 2.06 6.11
N SER A 482 13.90 2.51 5.38
CA SER A 482 12.49 2.21 5.68
C SER A 482 12.21 0.69 5.73
N ALA A 483 12.80 -0.10 4.82
CA ALA A 483 12.70 -1.56 4.88
C ALA A 483 13.42 -2.16 6.09
N ARG A 484 14.50 -1.54 6.58
CA ARG A 484 15.18 -1.96 7.83
C ARG A 484 14.36 -1.61 9.06
N ASP A 485 13.74 -0.43 9.08
CA ASP A 485 12.85 -0.01 10.18
C ASP A 485 11.64 -0.95 10.30
N MET A 486 11.17 -1.50 9.18
CA MET A 486 10.11 -2.51 9.16
C MET A 486 10.46 -3.77 9.96
N LEU A 487 11.74 -4.15 10.04
CA LEU A 487 12.19 -5.35 10.76
C LEU A 487 11.93 -5.23 12.27
N LYS A 488 11.92 -4.01 12.82
CA LYS A 488 11.63 -3.76 14.23
C LYS A 488 10.23 -4.22 14.62
N HIS A 489 9.28 -4.19 13.69
CA HIS A 489 7.91 -4.68 13.89
C HIS A 489 7.78 -6.20 13.80
N LEU A 490 8.80 -6.90 13.28
CA LEU A 490 8.85 -8.35 13.19
C LEU A 490 9.67 -8.98 14.33
N LYS A 491 10.30 -8.14 15.18
CA LYS A 491 11.17 -8.57 16.27
C LYS A 491 10.38 -9.34 17.32
N ILE A 492 10.86 -10.51 17.68
CA ILE A 492 10.33 -11.33 18.78
C ILE A 492 11.24 -11.24 20.01
N LYS A 493 12.56 -11.33 19.82
CA LYS A 493 13.56 -11.38 20.90
C LYS A 493 14.86 -10.68 20.47
N ASN A 494 15.66 -10.27 21.45
CA ASN A 494 17.04 -9.80 21.23
C ASN A 494 18.01 -10.98 21.35
N MET A 495 18.98 -11.03 20.45
CA MET A 495 20.05 -12.02 20.46
C MET A 495 21.21 -11.56 21.33
N ALA A 496 21.86 -12.52 21.98
CA ALA A 496 23.10 -12.28 22.73
C ALA A 496 24.27 -12.04 21.76
N TYR A 497 25.08 -11.01 22.07
CA TYR A 497 26.40 -10.83 21.47
C TYR A 497 27.38 -11.86 22.04
N ALA A 498 28.43 -12.18 21.28
CA ALA A 498 29.55 -12.95 21.82
C ALA A 498 30.46 -12.04 22.64
N SER A 499 30.02 -11.67 23.84
CA SER A 499 30.79 -10.80 24.74
C SER A 499 32.05 -11.49 25.29
N GLU A 500 32.08 -12.82 25.28
CA GLU A 500 33.18 -13.63 25.78
C GLU A 500 34.50 -13.44 25.04
N VAL A 501 34.50 -12.83 23.85
CA VAL A 501 35.74 -12.57 23.08
C VAL A 501 36.41 -11.24 23.43
N PHE A 502 35.77 -10.41 24.26
CA PHE A 502 36.29 -9.09 24.64
C PHE A 502 36.47 -8.95 26.15
N ASP A 503 37.45 -8.13 26.52
CA ASP A 503 37.47 -7.39 27.78
C ASP A 503 37.11 -5.93 27.50
N GLN A 504 36.21 -5.38 28.33
CA GLN A 504 35.85 -3.97 28.28
C GLN A 504 36.72 -3.23 29.31
N ILE A 505 37.71 -2.47 28.82
CA ILE A 505 38.68 -1.74 29.64
C ILE A 505 38.00 -0.58 30.38
N SER A 506 37.04 0.08 29.73
CA SER A 506 36.30 1.21 30.30
C SER A 506 34.82 1.20 29.91
N ALA A 507 33.97 1.69 30.80
CA ALA A 507 32.54 1.81 30.53
C ALA A 507 32.27 2.96 29.52
N GLY A 508 31.24 2.82 28.69
CA GLY A 508 30.75 3.92 27.85
C GLY A 508 30.31 3.55 26.44
N GLU A 509 30.66 2.35 25.96
CA GLU A 509 30.20 1.83 24.68
C GLU A 509 29.45 0.51 24.83
N SER A 510 28.59 0.22 23.84
CA SER A 510 27.87 -1.04 23.72
C SER A 510 28.27 -1.77 22.43
N PHE A 511 27.97 -3.06 22.34
CA PHE A 511 28.16 -3.87 21.13
C PHE A 511 27.34 -3.38 19.91
N GLU A 512 26.41 -2.44 20.08
CA GLU A 512 25.69 -1.80 18.97
C GLU A 512 26.54 -0.75 18.23
N SER A 513 27.54 -0.19 18.89
CA SER A 513 28.36 0.89 18.36
C SER A 513 29.72 0.95 19.07
N MET A 514 30.64 0.08 18.65
CA MET A 514 32.01 0.02 19.15
C MET A 514 32.93 0.88 18.29
N GLN A 515 33.72 1.78 18.88
CA GLN A 515 34.71 2.58 18.16
C GLN A 515 36.08 1.91 18.15
N TRP A 516 36.64 1.78 16.94
CA TRP A 516 37.92 1.14 16.69
C TRP A 516 38.75 1.98 15.72
N SER A 517 40.02 2.20 16.02
CA SER A 517 40.97 2.92 15.16
C SER A 517 41.79 1.95 14.34
N LEU A 518 41.99 2.23 13.05
CA LEU A 518 42.89 1.44 12.20
C LEU A 518 44.33 1.65 12.66
N ALA A 519 44.97 0.62 13.22
CA ALA A 519 46.35 0.67 13.66
C ALA A 519 47.32 0.27 12.54
N ASN A 520 46.98 -0.74 11.75
CA ASN A 520 47.87 -1.26 10.71
C ASN A 520 47.11 -1.87 9.52
N ARG A 521 47.79 -1.96 8.38
CA ARG A 521 47.30 -2.57 7.14
C ARG A 521 48.42 -3.38 6.48
N VAL A 522 48.16 -4.67 6.32
CA VAL A 522 49.14 -5.61 5.73
C VAL A 522 48.49 -6.35 4.56
N GLN A 523 49.19 -6.44 3.43
CA GLN A 523 48.75 -7.27 2.31
C GLN A 523 49.20 -8.73 2.54
N ILE A 524 48.25 -9.67 2.57
CA ILE A 524 48.52 -11.09 2.89
C ILE A 524 48.39 -12.02 1.67
N ALA A 525 47.80 -11.52 0.59
CA ALA A 525 47.70 -12.16 -0.72
C ALA A 525 47.46 -11.08 -1.80
N LYS A 526 47.48 -11.46 -3.10
CA LYS A 526 47.39 -10.54 -4.26
C LYS A 526 46.36 -9.43 -4.14
N SER A 527 45.18 -9.73 -3.56
CA SER A 527 44.09 -8.77 -3.38
C SER A 527 43.48 -8.83 -1.98
N THR A 528 44.15 -9.44 -1.01
CA THR A 528 43.62 -9.64 0.35
C THR A 528 44.49 -8.90 1.36
N TYR A 529 43.84 -8.12 2.21
CA TYR A 529 44.48 -7.31 3.24
C TYR A 529 44.01 -7.75 4.62
N CYS A 530 44.94 -7.74 5.59
CA CYS A 530 44.66 -7.76 7.02
C CYS A 530 44.64 -6.32 7.52
N LEU A 531 43.52 -5.91 8.10
CA LEU A 531 43.36 -4.63 8.78
C LEU A 531 43.35 -4.88 10.29
N GLU A 532 44.26 -4.24 11.01
CA GLU A 532 44.41 -4.39 12.46
C GLU A 532 43.87 -3.15 13.16
N PHE A 533 43.01 -3.35 14.15
CA PHE A 533 42.31 -2.29 14.86
C PHE A 533 42.60 -2.31 16.35
N THR A 534 42.70 -1.12 16.93
CA THR A 534 42.80 -0.87 18.36
C THR A 534 41.59 -0.10 18.88
N SER A 535 41.30 -0.24 20.16
CA SER A 535 40.30 0.56 20.83
C SER A 535 40.80 0.91 22.24
N PRO A 536 40.52 2.14 22.74
CA PRO A 536 40.78 2.47 24.14
C PRO A 536 39.78 1.80 25.10
N ILE A 537 38.70 1.24 24.57
CA ILE A 537 37.57 0.71 25.36
C ILE A 537 37.52 -0.82 25.29
N TRP A 538 37.85 -1.39 24.12
CA TRP A 538 37.69 -2.81 23.85
C TRP A 538 39.04 -3.48 23.59
N GLN A 539 39.22 -4.67 24.18
CA GLN A 539 40.40 -5.48 23.98
C GLN A 539 40.00 -6.91 23.60
N MET A 540 40.62 -7.46 22.56
CA MET A 540 40.43 -8.87 22.20
C MET A 540 41.08 -9.78 23.25
N LYS A 541 40.37 -10.82 23.66
CA LYS A 541 40.97 -11.89 24.49
C LYS A 541 41.83 -12.78 23.61
N ALA A 542 43.04 -13.07 24.08
CA ALA A 542 43.94 -14.00 23.41
C ALA A 542 43.35 -15.42 23.30
N HIS A 543 42.59 -15.84 24.31
CA HIS A 543 41.96 -17.17 24.37
C HIS A 543 40.53 -17.04 24.90
N PRO A 544 39.56 -16.64 24.04
CA PRO A 544 38.16 -16.57 24.44
C PRO A 544 37.66 -17.94 24.93
N PRO A 545 36.90 -18.01 26.03
CA PRO A 545 36.32 -19.27 26.50
C PRO A 545 35.21 -19.74 25.55
N GLY A 546 35.00 -21.06 25.51
CA GLY A 546 33.98 -21.68 24.66
C GLY A 546 34.26 -21.53 23.16
N TYR A 547 33.27 -21.93 22.35
CA TYR A 547 33.39 -22.00 20.89
C TYR A 547 32.23 -21.34 20.13
N GLU A 548 31.18 -20.86 20.83
CA GLU A 548 29.99 -20.26 20.21
C GLU A 548 30.28 -18.99 19.41
N TRP A 549 31.35 -18.29 19.76
CA TRP A 549 31.79 -17.08 19.07
C TRP A 549 32.39 -17.35 17.69
N MET A 550 32.84 -18.59 17.43
CA MET A 550 33.53 -18.93 16.18
C MET A 550 32.60 -18.77 14.98
N GLY A 551 33.14 -18.19 13.91
CA GLY A 551 32.40 -17.90 12.67
C GLY A 551 31.39 -16.74 12.77
N LYS A 552 31.30 -16.05 13.91
CA LYS A 552 30.54 -14.79 14.02
C LYS A 552 31.23 -13.66 13.26
N HIS A 553 30.50 -12.58 13.03
CA HIS A 553 30.95 -11.50 12.16
C HIS A 553 30.60 -10.13 12.74
N PHE A 554 31.24 -9.08 12.22
CA PHE A 554 30.91 -7.69 12.55
C PHE A 554 30.22 -7.00 11.40
N GLN A 555 29.27 -6.13 11.71
CA GLN A 555 28.77 -5.16 10.75
C GLN A 555 29.63 -3.88 10.83
N ILE A 556 30.14 -3.43 9.69
CA ILE A 556 30.80 -2.15 9.53
C ILE A 556 29.85 -1.20 8.80
N LYS A 557 29.65 0.00 9.37
CA LYS A 557 28.81 1.07 8.81
C LYS A 557 29.69 2.27 8.45
N ALA A 558 29.67 2.67 7.18
CA ALA A 558 30.42 3.82 6.69
C ALA A 558 29.55 4.72 5.79
N ARG A 559 29.85 6.03 5.76
CA ARG A 559 29.23 6.98 4.83
C ARG A 559 30.20 7.22 3.66
N ILE A 560 29.84 6.75 2.47
CA ILE A 560 30.68 6.78 1.27
C ILE A 560 29.88 7.46 0.15
N GLY A 561 30.39 8.57 -0.39
CA GLY A 561 29.71 9.32 -1.45
C GLY A 561 28.27 9.75 -1.09
N GLY A 562 28.05 10.21 0.15
CA GLY A 562 26.74 10.60 0.67
C GLY A 562 25.79 9.44 1.01
N LYS A 563 26.16 8.18 0.74
CA LYS A 563 25.34 6.99 1.04
C LYS A 563 25.88 6.25 2.26
N VAL A 564 24.98 5.75 3.10
CA VAL A 564 25.33 4.87 4.22
C VAL A 564 25.40 3.43 3.70
N ILE A 565 26.59 2.85 3.74
CA ILE A 565 26.88 1.48 3.32
C ILE A 565 27.15 0.62 4.56
N ARG A 566 26.52 -0.55 4.61
CA ARG A 566 26.73 -1.57 5.65
C ARG A 566 27.25 -2.86 5.05
N ARG A 567 28.29 -3.44 5.62
CA ARG A 567 28.85 -4.73 5.20
C ARG A 567 29.24 -5.58 6.40
N TYR A 568 29.25 -6.89 6.22
CA TYR A 568 29.65 -7.83 7.25
C TYR A 568 31.04 -8.39 6.94
N TYR A 569 31.84 -8.53 7.98
CA TYR A 569 33.19 -9.09 7.92
C TYR A 569 33.33 -10.15 9.00
N SER A 570 33.74 -11.34 8.60
CA SER A 570 33.96 -12.46 9.52
C SER A 570 35.04 -12.10 10.52
N MET A 571 34.79 -12.41 11.78
CA MET A 571 35.80 -12.34 12.82
C MET A 571 36.72 -13.56 12.67
N ALA A 572 38.03 -13.33 12.76
CA ALA A 572 39.03 -14.37 12.98
C ALA A 572 39.87 -13.91 14.17
N ALA A 573 39.70 -14.57 15.32
CA ALA A 573 40.45 -14.23 16.53
C ALA A 573 41.90 -14.76 16.45
N VAL A 574 42.11 -15.87 15.73
CA VAL A 574 43.43 -16.40 15.44
C VAL A 574 44.29 -15.38 14.68
N ASN A 575 45.52 -15.20 15.17
CA ASN A 575 46.54 -14.41 14.49
C ASN A 575 47.33 -15.32 13.52
N LEU A 576 47.23 -15.03 12.21
CA LEU A 576 47.91 -15.84 11.18
C LEU A 576 49.44 -15.76 11.25
N GLY A 577 50.01 -14.61 11.67
CA GLY A 577 51.45 -14.45 11.86
C GLY A 577 51.99 -15.25 13.04
N ALA A 578 51.28 -15.23 14.16
CA ALA A 578 51.60 -16.05 15.32
C ALA A 578 51.46 -17.54 14.99
N TRP A 579 50.36 -17.94 14.33
CA TRP A 579 50.14 -19.34 13.93
C TRP A 579 51.22 -19.84 12.97
N ALA A 580 51.61 -19.03 11.97
CA ALA A 580 52.71 -19.39 11.07
C ALA A 580 54.05 -19.57 11.81
N SER A 581 54.31 -18.74 12.82
CA SER A 581 55.51 -18.85 13.65
C SER A 581 55.51 -20.16 14.46
N GLU A 582 54.37 -20.55 15.05
CA GLU A 582 54.21 -21.83 15.73
C GLU A 582 54.34 -23.04 14.79
N VAL A 583 53.85 -22.92 13.55
CA VAL A 583 53.96 -23.96 12.51
C VAL A 583 55.43 -24.18 12.15
N ARG A 584 56.19 -23.10 11.92
CA ARG A 584 57.64 -23.16 11.66
C ARG A 584 58.42 -23.72 12.84
N SER A 585 58.10 -23.30 14.07
CA SER A 585 58.80 -23.78 15.26
C SER A 585 58.61 -25.29 15.50
N ARG A 586 57.62 -25.90 14.85
CA ARG A 586 57.34 -27.34 14.88
C ARG A 586 57.83 -28.09 13.65
N GLY A 587 58.60 -27.44 12.77
CA GLY A 587 59.23 -28.08 11.60
C GLY A 587 58.34 -28.22 10.37
N TYR A 588 57.17 -27.57 10.34
CA TYR A 588 56.31 -27.57 9.14
C TYR A 588 56.59 -26.34 8.26
N SER A 589 56.46 -26.51 6.95
CA SER A 589 56.60 -25.42 5.97
C SER A 589 55.35 -24.53 5.95
N THR A 590 55.55 -23.22 5.92
CA THR A 590 54.52 -22.18 5.81
C THR A 590 55.14 -20.88 5.34
N LYS A 591 54.38 -20.05 4.64
CA LYS A 591 54.84 -18.72 4.23
C LYS A 591 54.95 -17.78 5.44
N GLU A 592 55.71 -16.71 5.26
CA GLU A 592 55.77 -15.64 6.26
C GLU A 592 54.54 -14.72 6.13
N TYR A 593 53.98 -14.34 7.28
CA TYR A 593 52.87 -13.40 7.36
C TYR A 593 53.36 -12.21 8.20
N SER A 594 53.55 -11.06 7.55
CA SER A 594 54.03 -9.81 8.17
C SER A 594 52.96 -9.10 9.00
N ILE A 595 52.23 -9.84 9.82
CA ILE A 595 51.13 -9.36 10.67
C ILE A 595 51.68 -9.15 12.08
N ASP A 596 51.31 -8.05 12.74
CA ASP A 596 51.68 -7.80 14.13
C ASP A 596 51.20 -8.96 15.01
N GLN A 597 52.03 -9.45 15.92
CA GLN A 597 51.71 -10.56 16.81
C GLN A 597 50.99 -10.13 18.09
N ASP A 598 50.70 -8.83 18.27
CA ASP A 598 49.91 -8.33 19.40
C ASP A 598 48.54 -9.02 19.47
N LYS A 599 48.28 -9.67 20.60
CA LYS A 599 47.07 -10.47 20.82
C LYS A 599 45.82 -9.61 21.03
N ASN A 600 45.98 -8.30 21.22
CA ASN A 600 44.91 -7.39 21.59
C ASN A 600 44.18 -6.75 20.40
N TYR A 601 44.74 -6.87 19.18
CA TYR A 601 44.13 -6.28 17.99
C TYR A 601 42.94 -7.09 17.47
N LEU A 602 41.89 -6.36 17.09
CA LEU A 602 40.82 -6.90 16.26
C LEU A 602 41.30 -6.92 14.80
N ARG A 603 41.17 -8.05 14.12
CA ARG A 603 41.66 -8.24 12.76
C ARG A 603 40.54 -8.54 11.78
N PHE A 604 40.49 -7.79 10.69
CA PHE A 604 39.65 -8.10 9.53
C PHE A 604 40.50 -8.44 8.33
N HIS A 605 40.32 -9.66 7.84
CA HIS A 605 40.88 -10.10 6.57
C HIS A 605 39.83 -9.88 5.49
N LEU A 606 40.13 -9.06 4.48
CA LEU A 606 39.19 -8.75 3.42
C LEU A 606 39.85 -8.68 2.06
N LYS A 607 39.09 -9.06 1.05
CA LYS A 607 39.50 -8.94 -0.34
C LYS A 607 39.11 -7.57 -0.88
N HIS A 608 40.06 -6.84 -1.44
CA HIS A 608 39.81 -5.64 -2.22
C HIS A 608 39.15 -6.01 -3.55
N TYR A 609 38.00 -5.42 -3.84
CA TYR A 609 37.33 -5.55 -5.13
C TYR A 609 37.38 -4.20 -5.86
N ASN A 610 37.87 -4.20 -7.10
CA ASN A 610 37.82 -3.00 -7.93
C ASN A 610 36.36 -2.54 -8.10
N GLY A 611 36.09 -1.26 -7.84
CA GLY A 611 34.74 -0.69 -7.80
C GLY A 611 33.91 -1.02 -6.54
N GLY A 612 34.48 -1.76 -5.58
CA GLY A 612 33.80 -2.15 -4.34
C GLY A 612 33.84 -1.05 -3.28
N LEU A 613 32.74 -0.28 -3.13
CA LEU A 613 32.67 0.89 -2.24
C LEU A 613 33.28 0.69 -0.84
N MET A 614 32.81 -0.29 -0.08
CA MET A 614 33.30 -0.51 1.30
C MET A 614 34.72 -1.08 1.33
N THR A 615 35.05 -2.00 0.43
CA THR A 615 36.39 -2.61 0.42
C THR A 615 37.45 -1.59 0.05
N THR A 616 37.18 -0.74 -0.94
CA THR A 616 38.02 0.42 -1.29
C THR A 616 38.17 1.36 -0.10
N HIS A 617 37.05 1.76 0.52
CA HIS A 617 37.09 2.63 1.70
C HIS A 617 37.98 2.08 2.83
N LEU A 618 37.84 0.80 3.17
CA LEU A 618 38.62 0.17 4.25
C LEU A 618 40.10 -0.04 3.88
N THR A 619 40.42 -0.33 2.62
CA THR A 619 41.80 -0.50 2.16
C THR A 619 42.53 0.80 1.87
N GLU A 620 41.83 1.92 1.78
CA GLU A 620 42.43 3.22 1.47
C GLU A 620 42.35 4.22 2.63
N MET A 621 41.54 3.96 3.66
CA MET A 621 41.44 4.88 4.81
C MET A 621 42.81 5.09 5.50
N PRO A 622 43.13 6.30 5.97
CA PRO A 622 44.37 6.54 6.69
C PRO A 622 44.46 5.72 7.99
N ILE A 623 45.68 5.33 8.38
CA ILE A 623 45.97 4.81 9.72
C ILE A 623 45.54 5.87 10.76
N GLY A 624 44.99 5.43 11.88
CA GLY A 624 44.40 6.27 12.93
C GLY A 624 42.91 6.56 12.73
N THR A 625 42.34 6.27 11.55
CA THR A 625 40.93 6.51 11.26
C THR A 625 40.03 5.60 12.10
N PHE A 626 39.02 6.19 12.74
CA PHE A 626 38.01 5.44 13.49
C PHE A 626 36.93 4.85 12.58
N VAL A 627 36.54 3.62 12.88
CA VAL A 627 35.38 2.93 12.31
C VAL A 627 34.43 2.52 13.42
N THR A 628 33.13 2.57 13.12
CA THR A 628 32.10 2.08 14.04
C THR A 628 31.70 0.66 13.66
N LEU A 629 31.86 -0.27 14.60
CA LEU A 629 31.54 -1.68 14.46
C LEU A 629 30.31 -2.04 15.30
N LYS A 630 29.52 -2.99 14.80
CA LYS A 630 28.44 -3.66 15.56
C LYS A 630 28.69 -5.16 15.55
N GLY A 631 28.73 -5.80 16.72
CA GLY A 631 28.93 -7.24 16.84
C GLY A 631 29.82 -7.65 18.01
N PRO A 632 30.20 -8.94 18.10
CA PRO A 632 30.01 -9.98 17.09
C PRO A 632 28.54 -10.41 16.94
N LEU A 633 28.11 -10.63 15.71
CA LEU A 633 26.74 -10.93 15.28
C LEU A 633 26.62 -12.32 14.64
N GLY A 634 25.39 -12.77 14.51
CA GLY A 634 25.00 -13.95 13.75
C GLY A 634 25.17 -15.27 14.49
N PRO A 635 24.63 -16.36 13.91
CA PRO A 635 24.64 -17.69 14.52
C PRO A 635 26.03 -18.35 14.59
N GLY A 636 26.99 -17.86 13.81
CA GLY A 636 28.34 -18.44 13.74
C GLY A 636 28.31 -19.89 13.24
N LEU A 637 29.18 -20.73 13.80
CA LEU A 637 29.24 -22.16 13.48
C LEU A 637 28.20 -23.01 14.24
N LEU A 638 27.43 -22.41 15.16
CA LEU A 638 26.42 -23.08 16.01
C LEU A 638 26.96 -24.32 16.74
N ILE A 639 28.13 -24.16 17.35
CA ILE A 639 28.79 -25.23 18.10
C ILE A 639 28.70 -24.98 19.60
N ASP A 640 28.37 -26.04 20.34
CA ASP A 640 28.37 -26.07 21.80
C ASP A 640 29.77 -26.40 22.36
N SER A 641 29.87 -26.49 23.69
CA SER A 641 31.10 -26.80 24.40
C SER A 641 31.58 -28.25 24.24
N GLU A 642 30.76 -29.15 23.69
CA GLU A 642 31.03 -30.59 23.58
C GLU A 642 31.22 -31.02 22.12
N ILE A 643 32.14 -30.36 21.42
CA ILE A 643 32.41 -30.64 20.00
C ILE A 643 33.10 -32.00 19.83
N GLN A 644 32.34 -33.02 19.45
CA GLN A 644 32.86 -34.39 19.21
C GLN A 644 32.35 -35.00 17.90
N ASN A 645 31.96 -34.17 16.92
CA ASN A 645 31.32 -34.63 15.69
C ASN A 645 32.17 -34.31 14.46
N ASP A 646 31.79 -34.94 13.35
CA ASP A 646 32.33 -34.68 12.03
C ASP A 646 31.59 -33.51 11.37
N TYR A 647 32.33 -32.63 10.71
CA TYR A 647 31.79 -31.45 10.04
C TYR A 647 32.34 -31.32 8.61
N LEU A 648 31.47 -30.89 7.70
CA LEU A 648 31.87 -30.51 6.34
C LEU A 648 32.10 -29.01 6.29
N VAL A 649 33.23 -28.58 5.73
CA VAL A 649 33.63 -27.17 5.67
C VAL A 649 33.91 -26.80 4.21
N PHE A 650 33.17 -25.83 3.68
CA PHE A 650 33.29 -25.39 2.30
C PHE A 650 33.61 -23.88 2.26
N GLY A 651 34.87 -23.54 2.00
CA GLY A 651 35.35 -22.17 1.88
C GLY A 651 35.76 -21.81 0.45
N ALA A 652 35.35 -20.64 -0.04
CA ALA A 652 35.87 -20.10 -1.31
C ALA A 652 36.41 -18.68 -1.12
N GLY A 653 37.69 -18.46 -1.43
CA GLY A 653 38.39 -17.20 -1.20
C GLY A 653 38.35 -16.79 0.27
N THR A 654 37.89 -15.57 0.56
CA THR A 654 37.68 -15.09 1.94
C THR A 654 36.63 -15.87 2.72
N GLY A 655 35.87 -16.75 2.06
CA GLY A 655 34.96 -17.69 2.73
C GLY A 655 35.64 -18.72 3.62
N ILE A 656 36.97 -18.86 3.59
CA ILE A 656 37.68 -19.72 4.56
C ILE A 656 37.75 -19.10 5.97
N LEU A 657 37.64 -17.77 6.08
CA LEU A 657 37.87 -17.02 7.33
C LEU A 657 37.03 -17.47 8.53
N PRO A 658 35.70 -17.73 8.40
CA PRO A 658 34.88 -18.15 9.54
C PRO A 658 35.33 -19.45 10.21
N PHE A 659 36.18 -20.23 9.53
CA PHE A 659 36.61 -21.57 9.94
C PHE A 659 38.02 -21.58 10.54
N LEU A 660 38.77 -20.48 10.45
CA LEU A 660 40.17 -20.48 10.87
C LEU A 660 40.32 -20.68 12.38
N ASP A 661 39.41 -20.13 13.19
CA ASP A 661 39.46 -20.28 14.64
C ASP A 661 39.26 -21.73 15.10
N ILE A 662 38.33 -22.46 14.48
CA ILE A 662 38.11 -23.88 14.81
C ILE A 662 39.28 -24.76 14.32
N ILE A 663 39.85 -24.46 13.14
CA ILE A 663 41.02 -25.17 12.63
C ILE A 663 42.23 -24.92 13.53
N TYR A 664 42.43 -23.68 13.98
CA TYR A 664 43.48 -23.35 14.94
C TYR A 664 43.25 -24.03 16.30
N ALA A 665 42.00 -24.17 16.76
CA ALA A 665 41.70 -24.94 17.96
C ALA A 665 42.10 -26.43 17.82
N VAL A 666 41.93 -27.03 16.62
CA VAL A 666 42.46 -28.37 16.31
C VAL A 666 44.00 -28.36 16.31
N TRP A 667 44.65 -27.37 15.69
CA TRP A 667 46.11 -27.20 15.71
C TRP A 667 46.70 -27.13 17.14
N CYS A 668 46.01 -26.44 18.04
CA CYS A 668 46.40 -26.36 19.45
C CYS A 668 46.10 -27.65 20.24
N GLY A 669 45.46 -28.66 19.63
CA GLY A 669 45.04 -29.90 20.30
C GLY A 669 43.84 -29.73 21.23
N LYS A 670 43.09 -28.63 21.14
CA LYS A 670 41.92 -28.35 22.02
C LYS A 670 40.67 -29.13 21.61
N LEU A 671 40.63 -29.64 20.37
CA LEU A 671 39.49 -30.34 19.78
C LEU A 671 39.87 -31.72 19.22
N PRO A 672 40.39 -32.64 20.05
CA PRO A 672 40.98 -33.91 19.57
C PRO A 672 39.96 -34.87 18.94
N LYS A 673 38.67 -34.71 19.24
CA LYS A 673 37.57 -35.56 18.75
C LYS A 673 36.80 -34.96 17.56
N VAL A 674 37.23 -33.81 17.05
CA VAL A 674 36.58 -33.16 15.92
C VAL A 674 37.24 -33.61 14.63
N VAL A 675 36.42 -33.95 13.63
CA VAL A 675 36.90 -34.21 12.27
C VAL A 675 36.34 -33.14 11.33
N LEU A 676 37.21 -32.38 10.69
CA LEU A 676 36.86 -31.37 9.70
C LEU A 676 37.24 -31.85 8.30
N HIS A 677 36.24 -31.96 7.44
CA HIS A 677 36.42 -32.23 6.02
C HIS A 677 36.38 -30.91 5.27
N ILE A 678 37.55 -30.38 4.93
CA ILE A 678 37.70 -29.02 4.45
C ILE A 678 37.92 -29.03 2.95
N TYR A 679 37.02 -28.35 2.24
CA TYR A 679 37.23 -27.93 0.88
C TYR A 679 37.47 -26.43 0.84
N CYS A 680 38.65 -26.03 0.37
CA CYS A 680 38.96 -24.63 0.14
C CYS A 680 39.35 -24.39 -1.32
N SER A 681 38.75 -23.38 -1.96
CA SER A 681 39.10 -23.01 -3.33
C SER A 681 39.47 -21.54 -3.47
N PHE A 682 40.50 -21.27 -4.27
CA PHE A 682 40.97 -19.94 -4.64
C PHE A 682 41.05 -19.82 -6.16
N ARG A 683 40.93 -18.59 -6.67
CA ARG A 683 40.99 -18.32 -8.11
C ARG A 683 42.35 -18.71 -8.70
N ASP A 684 43.41 -18.36 -7.98
CA ASP A 684 44.80 -18.52 -8.34
C ASP A 684 45.62 -18.69 -7.04
N GLU A 685 46.83 -19.22 -7.17
CA GLU A 685 47.71 -19.50 -6.04
C GLU A 685 48.11 -18.22 -5.29
N GLU A 686 48.37 -17.12 -6.00
CA GLU A 686 48.69 -15.81 -5.43
C GLU A 686 47.55 -15.20 -4.59
N SER A 687 46.31 -15.61 -4.84
CA SER A 687 45.13 -15.22 -4.05
C SER A 687 44.93 -16.09 -2.82
N SER A 688 45.68 -17.19 -2.67
CA SER A 688 45.56 -18.11 -1.55
C SER A 688 46.23 -17.59 -0.27
N PHE A 689 45.60 -17.86 0.87
CA PHE A 689 46.13 -17.55 2.18
C PHE A 689 45.60 -18.58 3.19
N ALA A 690 46.37 -18.79 4.27
CA ALA A 690 46.15 -19.78 5.31
C ALA A 690 46.09 -21.25 4.87
N VAL A 691 46.15 -21.56 3.57
CA VAL A 691 46.12 -22.95 3.06
C VAL A 691 47.29 -23.76 3.62
N ASP A 692 48.47 -23.17 3.64
CA ASP A 692 49.69 -23.73 4.22
C ASP A 692 49.55 -24.04 5.74
N LEU A 693 48.85 -23.18 6.47
CA LEU A 693 48.55 -23.38 7.89
C LEU A 693 47.56 -24.54 8.10
N ILE A 694 46.55 -24.65 7.23
CA ILE A 694 45.59 -25.76 7.26
C ILE A 694 46.27 -27.07 6.86
N GLU A 695 47.16 -27.05 5.86
CA GLU A 695 47.97 -28.21 5.45
C GLU A 695 48.89 -28.68 6.56
N ALA A 696 49.58 -27.78 7.27
CA ALA A 696 50.38 -28.13 8.44
C ALA A 696 49.51 -28.76 9.53
N THR A 697 48.29 -28.26 9.74
CA THR A 697 47.33 -28.84 10.69
C THR A 697 46.87 -30.23 10.26
N ALA A 698 46.62 -30.45 8.97
CA ALA A 698 46.30 -31.77 8.42
C ALA A 698 47.45 -32.77 8.56
N LYS A 699 48.69 -32.33 8.34
CA LYS A 699 49.88 -33.19 8.55
C LYS A 699 50.07 -33.56 10.01
N ARG A 700 49.76 -32.63 10.93
CA ARG A 700 49.88 -32.87 12.37
C ARG A 700 48.76 -33.71 12.95
N TYR A 701 47.53 -33.49 12.47
CA TYR A 701 46.32 -34.16 12.93
C TYR A 701 45.56 -34.78 11.74
N PRO A 702 46.12 -35.81 11.08
CA PRO A 702 45.55 -36.40 9.86
C PRO A 702 44.19 -37.10 10.10
N THR A 703 43.90 -37.46 11.35
CA THR A 703 42.60 -38.01 11.76
C THR A 703 41.55 -36.93 11.95
N SER A 704 41.95 -35.70 12.32
CA SER A 704 41.05 -34.59 12.62
C SER A 704 40.84 -33.64 11.44
N ILE A 705 41.77 -33.53 10.50
CA ILE A 705 41.62 -32.64 9.33
C ILE A 705 41.85 -33.45 8.05
N LYS A 706 40.83 -33.45 7.18
CA LYS A 706 40.94 -33.93 5.79
C LYS A 706 40.80 -32.74 4.85
N LEU A 707 41.91 -32.29 4.29
CA LEU A 707 41.97 -31.10 3.44
C LEU A 707 41.93 -31.47 1.95
N TYR A 708 41.13 -30.70 1.22
CA TYR A 708 41.06 -30.69 -0.23
C TYR A 708 41.16 -29.22 -0.70
N SER A 709 42.37 -28.80 -1.06
CA SER A 709 42.65 -27.45 -1.55
C SER A 709 42.70 -27.44 -3.08
N ARG A 710 42.24 -26.34 -3.68
CA ARG A 710 42.44 -26.04 -5.11
C ARG A 710 42.79 -24.57 -5.33
N ALA A 711 43.84 -24.32 -6.09
CA ALA A 711 44.23 -23.00 -6.57
C ALA A 711 44.67 -23.07 -8.03
N GLY A 712 44.29 -22.09 -8.86
CA GLY A 712 44.82 -21.95 -10.22
C GLY A 712 44.06 -22.65 -11.35
N GLU A 713 43.03 -23.46 -11.06
CA GLU A 713 42.19 -24.07 -12.11
C GLU A 713 41.02 -23.16 -12.52
N ALA A 714 40.91 -22.87 -13.83
CA ALA A 714 39.81 -22.08 -14.37
C ALA A 714 38.50 -22.89 -14.40
N GLY A 715 37.49 -22.41 -13.66
CA GLY A 715 36.16 -23.00 -13.64
C GLY A 715 35.93 -23.94 -12.45
N PHE A 716 34.70 -23.94 -11.93
CA PHE A 716 34.36 -24.78 -10.78
C PHE A 716 34.00 -26.21 -11.23
N GLN A 717 35.04 -27.01 -11.48
CA GLN A 717 34.93 -28.43 -11.78
C GLN A 717 35.20 -29.27 -10.52
N LEU A 718 34.17 -29.47 -9.69
CA LEU A 718 34.24 -30.52 -8.68
C LEU A 718 34.35 -31.86 -9.42
N HIS A 719 35.48 -32.55 -9.29
CA HIS A 719 35.60 -33.91 -9.83
C HIS A 719 34.63 -34.83 -9.07
N SER A 720 34.04 -35.80 -9.77
CA SER A 720 33.28 -36.91 -9.18
C SER A 720 34.08 -37.63 -8.07
N GLU A 721 35.40 -37.68 -8.18
CA GLU A 721 36.30 -38.28 -7.18
C GLU A 721 36.37 -37.50 -5.86
N PHE A 722 36.36 -36.17 -5.90
CA PHE A 722 36.31 -35.34 -4.68
C PHE A 722 35.05 -35.66 -3.86
N TRP A 723 33.91 -35.78 -4.55
CA TRP A 723 32.67 -36.19 -3.90
C TRP A 723 32.73 -37.64 -3.44
N ARG A 724 33.19 -38.60 -4.27
CA ARG A 724 33.34 -40.01 -3.83
C ARG A 724 34.17 -40.16 -2.55
N ASN A 725 35.18 -39.31 -2.35
CA ASN A 725 36.07 -39.36 -1.19
C ASN A 725 35.53 -38.61 0.05
N ILE A 726 34.61 -37.65 -0.12
CA ILE A 726 33.93 -36.91 0.98
C ILE A 726 32.57 -37.50 1.34
N LEU A 727 31.89 -38.16 0.40
CA LEU A 727 30.52 -38.65 0.54
C LEU A 727 30.26 -39.76 1.58
N PRO A 728 31.24 -40.56 2.06
CA PRO A 728 30.96 -41.58 3.09
C PRO A 728 30.40 -41.03 4.42
N LEU A 729 30.32 -39.70 4.60
CA LEU A 729 29.97 -39.05 5.86
C LEU A 729 28.46 -38.80 6.00
N HIS A 730 27.63 -39.81 5.76
CA HIS A 730 26.23 -39.80 6.21
C HIS A 730 26.08 -39.48 7.72
N GLY A 731 27.17 -39.52 8.50
CA GLY A 731 27.25 -39.12 9.91
C GLY A 731 27.72 -37.70 10.22
N ALA A 732 28.06 -36.84 9.25
CA ALA A 732 28.46 -35.46 9.56
C ALA A 732 27.31 -34.66 10.19
N LYS A 733 27.57 -34.01 11.33
CA LYS A 733 26.55 -33.28 12.10
C LYS A 733 26.05 -32.05 11.33
N MET A 734 26.98 -31.26 10.78
CA MET A 734 26.65 -30.06 9.98
C MET A 734 27.60 -29.87 8.79
N ALA A 735 27.09 -29.16 7.79
CA ALA A 735 27.88 -28.62 6.69
C ALA A 735 27.88 -27.09 6.77
N TRP A 736 29.07 -26.50 6.89
CA TRP A 736 29.26 -25.05 6.88
C TRP A 736 29.79 -24.58 5.54
N ILE A 737 29.16 -23.55 4.99
CA ILE A 737 29.46 -23.05 3.65
C ILE A 737 29.65 -21.54 3.71
N CYS A 738 30.77 -21.05 3.21
CA CYS A 738 30.99 -19.62 3.03
C CYS A 738 31.80 -19.33 1.77
N GLY A 739 31.38 -18.31 1.02
CA GLY A 739 31.96 -17.96 -0.26
C GLY A 739 31.00 -17.15 -1.13
N PRO A 740 31.34 -16.92 -2.41
CA PRO A 740 30.49 -16.19 -3.33
C PRO A 740 29.12 -16.87 -3.52
N PRO A 741 28.02 -16.12 -3.76
CA PRO A 741 26.68 -16.70 -3.89
C PRO A 741 26.55 -17.85 -4.91
N PRO A 742 27.20 -17.82 -6.09
CA PRO A 742 27.21 -18.96 -7.01
C PRO A 742 27.84 -20.24 -6.42
N PHE A 743 28.92 -20.10 -5.65
CA PHE A 743 29.58 -21.20 -4.96
C PHE A 743 28.64 -21.81 -3.91
N ASN A 744 28.10 -20.97 -3.00
CA ASN A 744 27.22 -21.44 -1.93
C ASN A 744 26.02 -22.21 -2.49
N ARG A 745 25.36 -21.67 -3.54
CA ARG A 745 24.22 -22.33 -4.19
C ARG A 745 24.60 -23.68 -4.80
N LYS A 746 25.76 -23.79 -5.45
CA LYS A 746 26.20 -25.05 -6.07
C LYS A 746 26.49 -26.11 -5.00
N ILE A 747 27.16 -25.76 -3.91
CA ILE A 747 27.40 -26.68 -2.79
C ILE A 747 26.08 -27.13 -2.16
N ILE A 748 25.16 -26.21 -1.85
CA ILE A 748 23.83 -26.55 -1.29
C ILE A 748 23.08 -27.52 -2.20
N ARG A 749 23.11 -27.29 -3.53
CA ARG A 749 22.45 -28.17 -4.50
C ARG A 749 23.04 -29.58 -4.48
N ILE A 750 24.37 -29.69 -4.39
CA ILE A 750 25.05 -30.98 -4.36
C ILE A 750 24.73 -31.69 -3.05
N LEU A 751 24.94 -31.06 -1.89
CA LEU A 751 24.63 -31.65 -0.58
C LEU A 751 23.19 -32.17 -0.50
N LYS A 752 22.22 -31.41 -1.04
CA LYS A 752 20.82 -31.85 -1.09
C LYS A 752 20.58 -33.00 -2.06
N GLY A 753 21.26 -33.02 -3.21
CA GLY A 753 21.21 -34.13 -4.17
C GLY A 753 21.73 -35.43 -3.58
N GLU A 754 22.69 -35.33 -2.67
CA GLU A 754 23.32 -36.44 -1.95
C GLU A 754 22.58 -36.81 -0.64
N GLY A 755 21.41 -36.21 -0.39
CA GLY A 755 20.55 -36.55 0.75
C GLY A 755 20.87 -35.84 2.07
N PHE A 756 21.78 -34.87 2.09
CA PHE A 756 22.07 -34.09 3.30
C PHE A 756 20.89 -33.19 3.67
N LYS A 757 20.45 -33.27 4.94
CA LYS A 757 19.27 -32.53 5.43
C LYS A 757 19.50 -31.02 5.37
N ALA A 758 18.49 -30.28 4.93
CA ALA A 758 18.58 -28.82 4.80
C ALA A 758 18.88 -28.12 6.14
N ASP A 759 18.35 -28.66 7.24
CA ASP A 759 18.50 -28.11 8.59
C ASP A 759 19.93 -28.30 9.14
N ASN A 760 20.73 -29.18 8.51
CA ASN A 760 22.13 -29.41 8.86
C ASN A 760 23.09 -28.54 8.02
N ILE A 761 22.57 -27.69 7.12
CA ILE A 761 23.40 -26.84 6.25
C ILE A 761 23.33 -25.39 6.75
N ILE A 762 24.47 -24.85 7.20
CA ILE A 762 24.61 -23.43 7.52
C ILE A 762 25.40 -22.73 6.43
N VAL A 763 24.80 -21.66 5.90
CA VAL A 763 25.51 -20.72 5.04
C VAL A 763 25.86 -19.50 5.88
N ILE A 764 27.15 -19.21 6.01
CA ILE A 764 27.67 -18.06 6.76
C ILE A 764 27.63 -16.84 5.84
#